data_AF-A0A9D5T3T1-F1
#
_entry.id   AF-A0A9D5T3T1-F1
#
_cell.length_a   1.000
_cell.length_b   1.000
_cell.length_c   1.000
_cell.angle_alpha   90.00
_cell.angle_beta   90.00
_cell.angle_gamma   90.00
#
_symmetry.space_group_name_H-M   'P 1'
#
loop_
_entity.id
_entity.type
_entity.pdbx_description
1 polymer ?
#
loop_
_entity_poly.entity_id
_entity_poly.type
_entity_poly.pdbx_seq_one_letter_code
_entity_poly.pdbx_strand_id
1 'polypeptide(L)'
;MSGKTKTVKLLSVLLAFVMLLGVMPMGSLIASAETEGLFMYNVKDGKATIITCQNDASGDIVIPETLGGYPVEAISVYSFSDCDKITSVTMPDSVKTIGVGAFADCEKLAVVKIGAGVISIGSGAFTDCGSLEKIEVSSANTVYKSDENGALYTYDKTDLLVYPTSNTATTFVVASEVEEIKDNAFAGSQNAKTIILGDNVKSIGKNAFLGSRSLEMVMIGSAVTSIGNDAFEGCEKLAGISVHVNNPVLHSDEAGVLYSKDKKQLIKYPNGKSSVSYTVADETEVINVLAFANTKALTEITIGKNVKEIGASAFIGCDLISKVNYGGSAAEWKNVKIGANNEKLLSAAFNFAGGVEHTHTYTSVTAKNATCTETGVMSYSCECGHNYTETIPALGHNFVNNTCQNCSMKEFVLASDGTRAKITKYNGSATYLTIPATIEGYEIIAIGDNVFEGKTSIVSIVIPAGVKEIGSCAFYKTGYYNNSANWENGVLYIGKFLIEANDEVVKGNYTVKEGTEVIADYAFSACTSLTGITFPASVKVIGDAAFSNCTGLKDVNCGVRKAEWANVTIGTENSALLNATFTFVPDPHVHSYDEIVDELKVTCLEAGYKITKCSCGDTKREDYPAPGHIFVNNVCTGCGGREYDISISNNEVTIIGCHESLSGNIVLPSAIGGYSVAKIGANAFAGNKNITGVVIPSTVTEIGEKAFFNCDELVNISIPASVTAMGSLAFADCAKLSALSVSADNAKFTTDENGVLFNKVKTEILYYPTGKASVTYEIPDGVMVIGKNAFNGYASLVTVTIPASVKTVDEGAFDGCEGLKKVNFTGTETKWNRVIIRDKNAPLTKAEKTFADLSDAEKALVVSKLLMVYNADVSTKGINIILTESDKTVGIMAVDMLAKDGETEVSIETDGTLIEVYEDGTYNLLISDWHLSGNKTETTVTIGEDTFPIIFIFEPENDGHDFGIVEELEPTCVDKGCTRYTCSICGAYRDENEVDALGHEYGLWIIDSDEGCVTEGKKYRECTVCDEFTEGHIEWGVVRPTGHDYIVAVTEPTCHEGGYTAYFCQKCSHYYETDFVPAAGHKYGEWSVITEASCTTAGEKIKECTVCEETADGHFVKEVVDALGHNYVSDVTPPTEFDEGYTTHICTQCGDTYKDTFVPAIGKVKSVVLQSITLNKDEVKALAPKIDVTPGVQYSVVYESADESIATVDSDGKVTAVSRGITTITCTVTDQYGNKESAECTVEVKFTVIQWITWFFVDFLFSWIGKLF
;
A
#
# COMPACT_ATOMS: atom_id res chain seq x y z
N MET A 1 -48.06 -17.82 6.39
CA MET A 1 -49.49 -17.44 6.22
C MET A 1 -49.59 -15.95 5.92
N SER A 2 -50.64 -15.49 5.23
CA SER A 2 -50.76 -14.10 4.75
C SER A 2 -51.30 -13.13 5.80
N GLY A 3 -50.85 -11.87 5.78
CA GLY A 3 -51.43 -10.75 6.50
C GLY A 3 -51.15 -9.43 5.78
N LYS A 4 -52.12 -8.92 5.01
CA LYS A 4 -51.95 -7.75 4.12
C LYS A 4 -51.98 -6.42 4.91
N THR A 5 -51.10 -5.47 4.56
CA THR A 5 -51.42 -4.09 4.08
C THR A 5 -50.35 -3.03 4.45
N LYS A 6 -49.56 -2.59 3.45
CA LYS A 6 -49.43 -1.16 3.06
C LYS A 6 -48.59 -0.99 1.78
N THR A 7 -49.25 -0.41 0.79
CA THR A 7 -48.86 0.16 -0.51
C THR A 7 -47.75 1.25 -0.43
N VAL A 8 -47.03 1.71 -1.47
CA VAL A 8 -46.93 1.40 -2.94
C VAL A 8 -45.64 2.05 -3.52
N LYS A 9 -45.21 1.63 -4.72
CA LYS A 9 -44.12 2.17 -5.57
C LYS A 9 -44.08 3.70 -5.75
N LEU A 10 -42.86 4.28 -5.79
CA LEU A 10 -42.37 5.36 -6.67
C LEU A 10 -40.83 5.27 -6.65
N LEU A 11 -40.07 5.07 -7.75
CA LEU A 11 -39.90 5.77 -9.02
C LEU A 11 -39.05 7.07 -8.92
N SER A 12 -37.87 7.03 -9.56
CA SER A 12 -37.14 8.15 -10.21
C SER A 12 -37.19 9.56 -9.57
N VAL A 13 -36.16 9.94 -8.81
CA VAL A 13 -35.45 11.25 -8.93
C VAL A 13 -34.05 11.10 -8.35
N LEU A 14 -33.01 11.16 -9.19
CA LEU A 14 -31.73 11.79 -8.83
C LEU A 14 -31.23 12.71 -9.96
N LEU A 15 -32.20 13.32 -10.66
CA LEU A 15 -31.98 14.30 -11.72
C LEU A 15 -32.75 15.60 -11.41
N ALA A 16 -32.66 16.07 -10.16
CA ALA A 16 -33.19 17.37 -9.70
C ALA A 16 -32.72 17.69 -8.27
N PHE A 17 -31.50 18.23 -8.10
CA PHE A 17 -31.12 18.91 -6.84
C PHE A 17 -30.20 20.14 -7.01
N VAL A 18 -30.00 20.61 -8.24
CA VAL A 18 -29.29 21.89 -8.53
C VAL A 18 -30.27 22.93 -9.10
N MET A 19 -31.48 22.93 -8.51
CA MET A 19 -32.51 23.98 -8.53
C MET A 19 -33.45 23.70 -7.33
N LEU A 20 -33.88 24.64 -6.50
CA LEU A 20 -33.56 26.07 -6.42
C LEU A 20 -33.86 26.58 -4.99
N LEU A 21 -33.00 27.44 -4.40
CA LEU A 21 -33.34 28.68 -3.65
C LEU A 21 -32.14 29.18 -2.84
N GLY A 22 -31.64 30.38 -3.16
CA GLY A 22 -30.51 30.98 -2.44
C GLY A 22 -29.92 32.22 -3.13
N VAL A 23 -30.76 33.17 -3.54
CA VAL A 23 -30.30 34.38 -4.24
C VAL A 23 -29.68 35.38 -3.27
N MET A 24 -28.36 35.57 -3.31
CA MET A 24 -27.72 36.88 -3.15
C MET A 24 -26.44 36.96 -4.01
N PRO A 25 -26.04 38.16 -4.47
CA PRO A 25 -25.33 38.27 -5.74
C PRO A 25 -23.80 38.31 -5.61
N MET A 26 -23.13 37.47 -6.38
CA MET A 26 -21.78 37.75 -6.88
C MET A 26 -21.82 37.68 -8.40
N GLY A 27 -21.66 38.82 -9.05
CA GLY A 27 -21.65 38.90 -10.51
C GLY A 27 -20.27 38.58 -11.06
N SER A 28 -20.13 37.43 -11.71
CA SER A 28 -19.32 37.27 -12.93
C SER A 28 -19.68 35.98 -13.66
N LEU A 29 -19.98 36.15 -14.95
CA LEU A 29 -20.26 35.18 -16.03
C LEU A 29 -20.30 33.68 -15.65
N ILE A 30 -21.51 33.12 -15.62
CA ILE A 30 -21.74 31.69 -15.92
C ILE A 30 -22.15 31.62 -17.39
N ALA A 31 -21.42 30.86 -18.21
CA ALA A 31 -21.84 30.54 -19.57
C ALA A 31 -23.00 29.53 -19.52
N SER A 32 -24.06 29.78 -20.28
CA SER A 32 -25.18 28.83 -20.43
C SER A 32 -24.79 27.68 -21.34
N ALA A 33 -25.09 26.45 -20.93
CA ALA A 33 -24.95 25.28 -21.80
C ALA A 33 -25.95 25.33 -22.96
N GLU A 34 -25.47 25.01 -24.15
CA GLU A 34 -26.21 24.95 -25.40
C GLU A 34 -26.32 23.49 -25.87
N THR A 35 -27.25 23.19 -26.77
CA THR A 35 -27.46 21.82 -27.28
C THR A 35 -27.68 21.84 -28.79
N GLU A 36 -26.91 21.06 -29.51
CA GLU A 36 -27.03 20.90 -30.96
C GLU A 36 -26.86 19.41 -31.34
N GLY A 37 -27.89 18.85 -31.95
CA GLY A 37 -27.96 17.42 -32.23
C GLY A 37 -27.86 16.58 -30.95
N LEU A 38 -26.91 15.64 -30.95
CA LEU A 38 -26.63 14.75 -29.81
C LEU A 38 -25.77 15.39 -28.72
N PHE A 39 -25.19 16.57 -28.95
CA PHE A 39 -24.16 17.16 -28.10
C PHE A 39 -24.69 18.32 -27.27
N MET A 40 -24.45 18.28 -25.96
CA MET A 40 -24.57 19.44 -25.09
C MET A 40 -23.17 20.02 -24.86
N TYR A 41 -23.01 21.33 -25.08
CA TYR A 41 -21.71 22.00 -25.11
C TYR A 41 -21.76 23.36 -24.41
N ASN A 42 -20.58 23.81 -23.96
CA ASN A 42 -20.38 25.18 -23.49
C ASN A 42 -19.48 25.92 -24.50
N VAL A 43 -19.80 27.18 -24.76
CA VAL A 43 -18.90 28.08 -25.51
C VAL A 43 -18.13 28.95 -24.52
N LYS A 44 -16.79 28.92 -24.60
CA LYS A 44 -15.91 29.82 -23.86
C LYS A 44 -14.85 30.37 -24.80
N ASP A 45 -14.59 31.67 -24.73
CA ASP A 45 -13.58 32.37 -25.54
C ASP A 45 -13.68 32.09 -27.06
N GLY A 46 -14.91 31.91 -27.55
CA GLY A 46 -15.20 31.62 -28.96
C GLY A 46 -14.97 30.16 -29.39
N LYS A 47 -14.85 29.22 -28.45
CA LYS A 47 -14.56 27.79 -28.69
C LYS A 47 -15.60 26.92 -28.00
N ALA A 48 -16.06 25.87 -28.67
CA ALA A 48 -16.99 24.90 -28.12
C ALA A 48 -16.26 23.77 -27.38
N THR A 49 -16.76 23.41 -26.20
CA THR A 49 -16.37 22.22 -25.43
C THR A 49 -17.61 21.36 -25.24
N ILE A 50 -17.57 20.11 -25.73
CA ILE A 50 -18.63 19.13 -25.46
C ILE A 50 -18.56 18.77 -23.97
N ILE A 51 -19.69 18.89 -23.26
CA ILE A 51 -19.76 18.59 -21.82
C ILE A 51 -20.50 17.29 -21.53
N THR A 52 -21.47 16.90 -22.36
CA THR A 52 -22.12 15.58 -22.35
C THR A 52 -22.82 15.32 -23.68
N CYS A 53 -23.11 14.06 -24.02
CA CYS A 53 -24.10 13.73 -25.05
C CYS A 53 -25.49 13.45 -24.46
N GLN A 54 -26.48 13.17 -25.31
CA GLN A 54 -27.78 12.62 -24.92
C GLN A 54 -27.67 11.11 -24.64
N ASN A 55 -28.38 10.61 -23.62
CA ASN A 55 -28.30 9.23 -23.10
C ASN A 55 -28.79 8.12 -24.07
N ASP A 56 -29.14 8.48 -25.31
CA ASP A 56 -29.54 7.60 -26.40
C ASP A 56 -28.56 7.60 -27.60
N ALA A 57 -27.46 8.34 -27.50
CA ALA A 57 -26.34 8.31 -28.46
C ALA A 57 -25.95 6.85 -28.77
N SER A 58 -25.95 6.51 -30.06
CA SER A 58 -25.83 5.12 -30.53
C SER A 58 -25.32 5.04 -31.96
N GLY A 59 -24.65 3.94 -32.28
CA GLY A 59 -23.97 3.75 -33.56
C GLY A 59 -22.68 4.55 -33.68
N ASP A 60 -22.31 4.89 -34.90
CA ASP A 60 -21.06 5.58 -35.21
C ASP A 60 -21.21 7.09 -34.99
N ILE A 61 -20.41 7.65 -34.06
CA ILE A 61 -20.43 9.06 -33.69
C ILE A 61 -19.28 9.79 -34.39
N VAL A 62 -19.62 10.82 -35.15
CA VAL A 62 -18.65 11.78 -35.69
C VAL A 62 -18.77 13.06 -34.87
N ILE A 63 -17.67 13.44 -34.21
CA ILE A 63 -17.61 14.75 -33.54
C ILE A 63 -17.53 15.83 -34.63
N PRO A 64 -18.41 16.84 -34.63
CA PRO A 64 -18.40 17.87 -35.66
C PRO A 64 -17.25 18.86 -35.45
N GLU A 65 -16.76 19.45 -36.53
CA GLU A 65 -15.74 20.52 -36.46
C GLU A 65 -16.24 21.77 -35.71
N THR A 66 -17.55 22.03 -35.73
CA THR A 66 -18.19 23.17 -35.08
C THR A 66 -19.49 22.81 -34.37
N LEU A 67 -19.76 23.45 -33.24
CA LEU A 67 -21.05 23.48 -32.54
C LEU A 67 -21.43 24.95 -32.24
N GLY A 68 -22.66 25.35 -32.52
CA GLY A 68 -23.12 26.74 -32.39
C GLY A 68 -22.44 27.72 -33.36
N GLY A 69 -21.75 27.20 -34.38
CA GLY A 69 -20.85 27.97 -35.24
C GLY A 69 -19.45 28.23 -34.67
N TYR A 70 -19.12 27.67 -33.50
CA TYR A 70 -17.79 27.77 -32.87
C TYR A 70 -17.01 26.45 -33.04
N PRO A 71 -15.68 26.48 -33.24
CA PRO A 71 -14.87 25.27 -33.39
C PRO A 71 -14.92 24.40 -32.12
N VAL A 72 -15.10 23.09 -32.30
CA VAL A 72 -15.04 22.12 -31.20
C VAL A 72 -13.59 21.79 -30.91
N GLU A 73 -13.06 22.32 -29.81
CA GLU A 73 -11.67 22.11 -29.40
C GLU A 73 -11.50 21.11 -28.25
N ALA A 74 -12.56 20.80 -27.50
CA ALA A 74 -12.44 19.92 -26.35
C ALA A 74 -13.66 19.03 -26.12
N ILE A 75 -13.40 17.84 -25.59
CA ILE A 75 -14.37 16.94 -24.98
C ILE A 75 -14.06 16.92 -23.48
N SER A 76 -15.06 17.21 -22.65
CA SER A 76 -14.89 17.31 -21.21
C SER A 76 -14.72 15.94 -20.55
N VAL A 77 -14.33 15.99 -19.28
CA VAL A 77 -14.25 14.85 -18.36
C VAL A 77 -15.62 14.14 -18.31
N TYR A 78 -15.62 12.81 -18.50
CA TYR A 78 -16.80 11.92 -18.51
C TYR A 78 -17.92 12.25 -19.53
N SER A 79 -17.68 13.04 -20.59
CA SER A 79 -18.76 13.50 -21.49
C SER A 79 -19.52 12.43 -22.28
N PHE A 80 -18.93 11.26 -22.47
CA PHE A 80 -19.56 10.09 -23.10
C PHE A 80 -19.39 8.84 -22.21
N SER A 81 -19.20 8.99 -20.90
CA SER A 81 -19.18 7.85 -19.98
C SER A 81 -20.49 7.04 -20.06
N ASP A 82 -20.43 5.74 -19.83
CA ASP A 82 -21.59 4.81 -19.83
C ASP A 82 -22.39 4.79 -21.16
N CYS A 83 -21.79 5.19 -22.29
CA CYS A 83 -22.49 5.28 -23.57
C CYS A 83 -22.48 3.95 -24.38
N ASP A 84 -22.98 2.88 -23.74
CA ASP A 84 -23.08 1.46 -24.16
C ASP A 84 -23.63 1.13 -25.57
N LYS A 85 -24.01 2.13 -26.35
CA LYS A 85 -24.58 1.95 -27.70
C LYS A 85 -23.73 2.58 -28.79
N ILE A 86 -22.71 3.36 -28.46
CA ILE A 86 -21.77 3.91 -29.42
C ILE A 86 -20.88 2.77 -29.93
N THR A 87 -20.72 2.66 -31.25
CA THR A 87 -19.92 1.59 -31.90
C THR A 87 -18.58 2.09 -32.41
N SER A 88 -18.49 3.34 -32.83
CA SER A 88 -17.22 4.00 -33.14
C SER A 88 -17.28 5.50 -32.86
N VAL A 89 -16.12 6.13 -32.67
CA VAL A 89 -16.00 7.58 -32.54
C VAL A 89 -14.93 8.12 -33.48
N THR A 90 -15.25 9.15 -34.26
CA THR A 90 -14.31 9.85 -35.13
C THR A 90 -14.11 11.29 -34.67
N MET A 91 -12.87 11.65 -34.36
CA MET A 91 -12.45 12.99 -33.94
C MET A 91 -11.92 13.80 -35.14
N PRO A 92 -12.40 15.03 -35.37
CA PRO A 92 -11.86 15.94 -36.38
C PRO A 92 -10.62 16.69 -35.87
N ASP A 93 -9.89 17.31 -36.78
CA ASP A 93 -8.66 18.07 -36.48
C ASP A 93 -8.88 19.35 -35.66
N SER A 94 -10.13 19.77 -35.47
CA SER A 94 -10.47 20.87 -34.55
C SER A 94 -10.25 20.48 -33.08
N VAL A 95 -10.49 19.22 -32.71
CA VAL A 95 -10.40 18.74 -31.33
C VAL A 95 -8.93 18.71 -30.89
N LYS A 96 -8.65 19.36 -29.76
CA LYS A 96 -7.32 19.47 -29.12
C LYS A 96 -7.21 18.60 -27.87
N THR A 97 -8.29 18.49 -27.10
CA THR A 97 -8.29 17.83 -25.79
C THR A 97 -9.42 16.82 -25.65
N ILE A 98 -9.09 15.61 -25.20
CA ILE A 98 -10.02 14.59 -24.73
C ILE A 98 -9.87 14.50 -23.20
N GLY A 99 -10.96 14.67 -22.46
CA GLY A 99 -10.98 14.68 -20.99
C GLY A 99 -10.66 13.33 -20.35
N VAL A 100 -10.34 13.36 -19.04
CA VAL A 100 -10.24 12.17 -18.18
C VAL A 100 -11.53 11.39 -18.25
N GLY A 101 -11.46 10.07 -18.46
CA GLY A 101 -12.62 9.20 -18.57
C GLY A 101 -13.66 9.59 -19.64
N ALA A 102 -13.29 10.38 -20.66
CA ALA A 102 -14.27 10.97 -21.58
C ALA A 102 -15.16 9.95 -22.30
N PHE A 103 -14.66 8.74 -22.55
CA PHE A 103 -15.38 7.59 -23.14
C PHE A 103 -15.27 6.34 -22.24
N ALA A 104 -15.05 6.49 -20.94
CA ALA A 104 -14.99 5.35 -20.03
C ALA A 104 -16.30 4.54 -20.05
N ASP A 105 -16.21 3.23 -19.83
CA ASP A 105 -17.37 2.33 -19.74
C ASP A 105 -18.25 2.32 -21.01
N CYS A 106 -17.70 2.70 -22.18
CA CYS A 106 -18.39 2.56 -23.46
C CYS A 106 -18.34 1.11 -23.97
N GLU A 107 -19.13 0.21 -23.41
CA GLU A 107 -19.03 -1.25 -23.60
C GLU A 107 -19.03 -1.72 -25.07
N LYS A 108 -19.66 -0.97 -26.00
CA LYS A 108 -19.72 -1.32 -27.44
C LYS A 108 -18.79 -0.54 -28.36
N LEU A 109 -17.98 0.36 -27.82
CA LEU A 109 -17.08 1.18 -28.61
C LEU A 109 -15.93 0.33 -29.17
N ALA A 110 -16.00 0.01 -30.46
CA ALA A 110 -15.06 -0.89 -31.12
C ALA A 110 -13.88 -0.17 -31.79
N VAL A 111 -14.09 1.05 -32.30
CA VAL A 111 -13.05 1.82 -33.02
C VAL A 111 -13.06 3.29 -32.61
N VAL A 112 -11.89 3.81 -32.25
CA VAL A 112 -11.68 5.25 -32.03
C VAL A 112 -10.72 5.78 -33.09
N LYS A 113 -11.08 6.89 -33.75
CA LYS A 113 -10.22 7.58 -34.73
C LYS A 113 -9.83 8.95 -34.22
N ILE A 114 -8.53 9.18 -34.04
CA ILE A 114 -7.96 10.40 -33.44
C ILE A 114 -7.40 11.30 -34.55
N GLY A 115 -7.95 12.50 -34.67
CA GLY A 115 -7.52 13.52 -35.64
C GLY A 115 -6.11 14.06 -35.39
N ALA A 116 -5.54 14.73 -36.38
CA ALA A 116 -4.22 15.34 -36.33
C ALA A 116 -4.10 16.45 -35.27
N GLY A 117 -5.23 17.08 -34.90
CA GLY A 117 -5.28 18.18 -33.95
C GLY A 117 -5.18 17.81 -32.47
N VAL A 118 -5.36 16.54 -32.10
CA VAL A 118 -5.44 16.13 -30.69
C VAL A 118 -4.05 16.14 -30.05
N ILE A 119 -3.88 17.00 -29.04
CA ILE A 119 -2.62 17.20 -28.30
C ILE A 119 -2.69 16.73 -26.84
N SER A 120 -3.88 16.52 -26.28
CA SER A 120 -4.06 16.06 -24.90
C SER A 120 -5.14 14.98 -24.81
N ILE A 121 -4.80 13.85 -24.17
CA ILE A 121 -5.73 12.77 -23.82
C ILE A 121 -5.63 12.55 -22.31
N GLY A 122 -6.75 12.68 -21.60
CA GLY A 122 -6.81 12.49 -20.15
C GLY A 122 -6.64 11.03 -19.75
N SER A 123 -6.14 10.80 -18.53
CA SER A 123 -6.01 9.47 -17.95
C SER A 123 -7.33 8.69 -18.04
N GLY A 124 -7.25 7.42 -18.43
CA GLY A 124 -8.39 6.52 -18.54
C GLY A 124 -9.49 6.96 -19.52
N ALA A 125 -9.19 7.80 -20.52
CA ALA A 125 -10.19 8.30 -21.47
C ALA A 125 -10.98 7.20 -22.21
N PHE A 126 -10.43 5.97 -22.29
CA PHE A 126 -11.02 4.80 -22.93
C PHE A 126 -10.98 3.54 -22.03
N THR A 127 -10.97 3.71 -20.70
CA THR A 127 -11.00 2.59 -19.73
C THR A 127 -12.29 1.79 -19.88
N ASP A 128 -12.22 0.47 -19.73
CA ASP A 128 -13.36 -0.46 -19.70
C ASP A 128 -14.34 -0.32 -20.89
N CYS A 129 -13.86 0.18 -22.04
CA CYS A 129 -14.58 0.08 -23.32
C CYS A 129 -14.57 -1.37 -23.82
N GLY A 130 -15.40 -2.26 -23.30
CA GLY A 130 -15.26 -3.71 -23.47
C GLY A 130 -15.05 -4.23 -24.91
N SER A 131 -15.67 -3.60 -25.91
CA SER A 131 -15.55 -4.01 -27.32
C SER A 131 -14.39 -3.36 -28.11
N LEU A 132 -13.50 -2.57 -27.49
CA LEU A 132 -12.50 -1.77 -28.21
C LEU A 132 -11.45 -2.64 -28.90
N GLU A 133 -11.54 -2.76 -30.22
CA GLU A 133 -10.65 -3.56 -31.07
C GLU A 133 -9.34 -2.80 -31.39
N LYS A 134 -9.44 -1.49 -31.68
CA LYS A 134 -8.31 -0.65 -32.10
C LYS A 134 -8.53 0.85 -31.97
N ILE A 135 -7.43 1.59 -31.81
CA ILE A 135 -7.35 3.04 -31.92
C ILE A 135 -6.55 3.40 -33.19
N GLU A 136 -7.11 4.23 -34.06
CA GLU A 136 -6.48 4.73 -35.29
C GLU A 136 -6.07 6.19 -35.10
N VAL A 137 -4.77 6.49 -35.06
CA VAL A 137 -4.28 7.88 -35.00
C VAL A 137 -3.91 8.38 -36.40
N SER A 138 -4.33 9.60 -36.74
CA SER A 138 -3.94 10.27 -37.99
C SER A 138 -2.42 10.35 -38.13
N SER A 139 -1.88 10.03 -39.31
CA SER A 139 -0.43 10.12 -39.58
C SER A 139 0.13 11.54 -39.53
N ALA A 140 -0.74 12.56 -39.47
CA ALA A 140 -0.38 13.96 -39.29
C ALA A 140 -0.48 14.43 -37.81
N ASN A 141 -0.89 13.57 -36.87
CA ASN A 141 -0.80 13.88 -35.44
C ASN A 141 0.68 13.88 -35.02
N THR A 142 1.10 14.87 -34.24
CA THR A 142 2.50 15.07 -33.81
C THR A 142 2.76 14.70 -32.34
N VAL A 143 1.73 14.28 -31.59
CA VAL A 143 1.81 14.00 -30.15
C VAL A 143 1.52 12.53 -29.85
N TYR A 144 0.61 11.91 -30.60
CA TYR A 144 0.21 10.52 -30.43
C TYR A 144 0.43 9.71 -31.70
N LYS A 145 0.49 8.38 -31.54
CA LYS A 145 0.59 7.43 -32.64
C LYS A 145 -0.06 6.10 -32.21
N SER A 146 -0.58 5.33 -33.16
CA SER A 146 -0.90 3.92 -32.91
C SER A 146 -0.04 2.96 -33.73
N ASP A 147 0.11 1.74 -33.23
CA ASP A 147 0.79 0.65 -33.93
C ASP A 147 -0.17 -0.13 -34.86
N GLU A 148 0.34 -1.19 -35.49
CA GLU A 148 -0.45 -2.07 -36.37
C GLU A 148 -1.56 -2.85 -35.65
N ASN A 149 -1.45 -3.00 -34.33
CA ASN A 149 -2.47 -3.60 -33.47
C ASN A 149 -3.50 -2.56 -32.99
N GLY A 150 -3.28 -1.27 -33.25
CA GLY A 150 -4.15 -0.20 -32.77
C GLY A 150 -3.96 0.16 -31.30
N ALA A 151 -2.85 -0.23 -30.67
CA ALA A 151 -2.45 0.28 -29.36
C ALA A 151 -1.95 1.73 -29.50
N LEU A 152 -2.29 2.57 -28.53
CA LEU A 152 -2.07 4.02 -28.51
C LEU A 152 -0.84 4.38 -27.67
N TYR A 153 0.06 5.16 -28.27
CA TYR A 153 1.31 5.61 -27.69
C TYR A 153 1.49 7.13 -27.83
N THR A 154 2.49 7.69 -27.15
CA THR A 154 3.12 8.95 -27.59
C THR A 154 3.75 8.78 -28.98
N TYR A 155 3.98 9.89 -29.68
CA TYR A 155 4.52 9.88 -31.05
C TYR A 155 5.89 9.19 -31.17
N ASP A 156 6.73 9.35 -30.15
CA ASP A 156 8.05 8.73 -30.00
C ASP A 156 8.00 7.28 -29.44
N LYS A 157 6.81 6.79 -29.08
CA LYS A 157 6.52 5.52 -28.41
C LYS A 157 7.17 5.32 -27.03
N THR A 158 7.66 6.36 -26.36
CA THR A 158 8.18 6.23 -24.99
C THR A 158 7.11 5.78 -23.99
N ASP A 159 5.85 6.17 -24.22
CA ASP A 159 4.73 5.89 -23.33
C ASP A 159 3.68 5.02 -24.03
N LEU A 160 3.33 3.86 -23.46
CA LEU A 160 2.13 3.11 -23.84
C LEU A 160 0.93 3.65 -23.03
N LEU A 161 -0.04 4.23 -23.74
CA LEU A 161 -1.18 4.94 -23.14
C LEU A 161 -2.42 4.05 -23.01
N VAL A 162 -2.79 3.32 -24.07
CA VAL A 162 -3.96 2.44 -24.11
C VAL A 162 -3.71 1.25 -25.05
N TYR A 163 -3.97 0.04 -24.55
CA TYR A 163 -4.11 -1.19 -25.30
C TYR A 163 -5.60 -1.49 -25.52
N PRO A 164 -6.07 -1.82 -26.73
CA PRO A 164 -7.49 -2.07 -26.97
C PRO A 164 -7.97 -3.32 -26.22
N THR A 165 -9.05 -3.19 -25.46
CA THR A 165 -9.59 -4.24 -24.57
C THR A 165 -9.93 -5.54 -25.31
N SER A 166 -10.54 -5.42 -26.50
CA SER A 166 -10.93 -6.50 -27.40
C SER A 166 -9.94 -6.71 -28.55
N ASN A 167 -8.69 -6.25 -28.42
CA ASN A 167 -7.63 -6.59 -29.37
C ASN A 167 -7.53 -8.12 -29.54
N THR A 168 -7.25 -8.62 -30.74
CA THR A 168 -7.26 -10.08 -31.01
C THR A 168 -5.95 -10.80 -30.65
N ALA A 169 -4.88 -10.07 -30.30
CA ALA A 169 -3.61 -10.67 -29.94
C ALA A 169 -3.65 -11.34 -28.56
N THR A 170 -3.39 -12.65 -28.52
CA THR A 170 -3.26 -13.44 -27.29
C THR A 170 -1.91 -13.24 -26.60
N THR A 171 -0.87 -12.89 -27.36
CA THR A 171 0.44 -12.47 -26.85
C THR A 171 0.74 -11.07 -27.37
N PHE A 172 1.04 -10.14 -26.46
CA PHE A 172 1.45 -8.78 -26.79
C PHE A 172 2.88 -8.52 -26.31
N VAL A 173 3.75 -8.13 -27.24
CA VAL A 173 5.11 -7.69 -26.94
C VAL A 173 5.13 -6.17 -26.98
N VAL A 174 5.41 -5.55 -25.84
CA VAL A 174 5.53 -4.09 -25.76
C VAL A 174 6.72 -3.64 -26.61
N ALA A 175 6.52 -2.60 -27.42
CA ALA A 175 7.56 -2.07 -28.31
C ALA A 175 8.84 -1.71 -27.53
N SER A 176 10.00 -1.97 -28.14
CA SER A 176 11.33 -1.81 -27.50
C SER A 176 11.64 -0.38 -27.05
N GLU A 177 10.97 0.60 -27.66
CA GLU A 177 11.10 2.03 -27.42
C GLU A 177 10.35 2.50 -26.14
N VAL A 178 9.46 1.68 -25.58
CA VAL A 178 8.61 2.04 -24.45
C VAL A 178 9.41 2.03 -23.15
N GLU A 179 9.37 3.17 -22.46
CA GLU A 179 9.93 3.38 -21.13
C GLU A 179 8.85 3.33 -20.04
N GLU A 180 7.60 3.69 -20.33
CA GLU A 180 6.52 3.69 -19.32
C GLU A 180 5.22 3.04 -19.82
N ILE A 181 4.65 2.15 -19.00
CA ILE A 181 3.25 1.71 -19.14
C ILE A 181 2.39 2.64 -18.28
N LYS A 182 1.48 3.43 -18.88
CA LYS A 182 0.68 4.40 -18.12
C LYS A 182 -0.46 3.76 -17.32
N ASP A 183 -1.05 4.58 -16.47
CA ASP A 183 -2.20 4.21 -15.65
C ASP A 183 -3.36 3.70 -16.50
N ASN A 184 -3.92 2.54 -16.13
CA ASN A 184 -5.01 1.85 -16.83
C ASN A 184 -4.68 1.41 -18.27
N ALA A 185 -3.41 1.38 -18.71
CA ALA A 185 -3.08 1.14 -20.12
C ALA A 185 -3.61 -0.19 -20.70
N PHE A 186 -3.68 -1.27 -19.93
CA PHE A 186 -4.29 -2.55 -20.29
C PHE A 186 -5.59 -2.84 -19.50
N ALA A 187 -6.19 -1.84 -18.86
CA ALA A 187 -7.39 -2.06 -18.05
C ALA A 187 -8.54 -2.60 -18.90
N GLY A 188 -9.24 -3.62 -18.39
CA GLY A 188 -10.32 -4.30 -19.07
C GLY A 188 -9.89 -5.23 -20.22
N SER A 189 -8.60 -5.57 -20.36
CA SER A 189 -8.13 -6.45 -21.46
C SER A 189 -8.76 -7.85 -21.42
N GLN A 190 -9.46 -8.22 -22.49
CA GLN A 190 -10.30 -9.41 -22.57
C GLN A 190 -9.64 -10.61 -23.24
N ASN A 191 -8.59 -10.40 -24.06
CA ASN A 191 -8.01 -11.44 -24.92
C ASN A 191 -6.51 -11.67 -24.72
N ALA A 192 -5.76 -10.69 -24.23
CA ALA A 192 -4.32 -10.82 -24.02
C ALA A 192 -4.04 -11.80 -22.87
N LYS A 193 -3.47 -12.97 -23.19
CA LYS A 193 -3.05 -14.01 -22.24
C LYS A 193 -1.64 -13.78 -21.74
N THR A 194 -0.73 -13.34 -22.60
CA THR A 194 0.68 -13.11 -22.28
C THR A 194 1.08 -11.68 -22.65
N ILE A 195 1.65 -10.95 -21.69
CA ILE A 195 2.21 -9.61 -21.94
C ILE A 195 3.71 -9.61 -21.63
N ILE A 196 4.52 -9.21 -22.61
CA ILE A 196 5.97 -9.15 -22.52
C ILE A 196 6.41 -7.69 -22.49
N LEU A 197 6.90 -7.22 -21.34
CA LEU A 197 7.47 -5.89 -21.18
C LEU A 197 8.93 -5.89 -21.65
N GLY A 198 9.28 -4.96 -22.54
CA GLY A 198 10.65 -4.81 -23.04
C GLY A 198 11.63 -4.36 -21.94
N ASP A 199 12.92 -4.62 -22.17
CA ASP A 199 13.99 -4.31 -21.20
C ASP A 199 14.19 -2.81 -20.93
N ASN A 200 13.62 -1.92 -21.75
CA ASN A 200 13.64 -0.47 -21.53
C ASN A 200 12.49 0.05 -20.66
N VAL A 201 11.47 -0.78 -20.36
CA VAL A 201 10.34 -0.35 -19.51
C VAL A 201 10.83 -0.12 -18.08
N LYS A 202 10.69 1.11 -17.59
CA LYS A 202 11.13 1.59 -16.28
C LYS A 202 10.04 1.54 -15.23
N SER A 203 8.78 1.72 -15.63
CA SER A 203 7.63 1.81 -14.73
C SER A 203 6.37 1.15 -15.28
N ILE A 204 5.56 0.61 -14.36
CA ILE A 204 4.21 0.14 -14.61
C ILE A 204 3.25 1.04 -13.83
N GLY A 205 2.28 1.66 -14.50
CA GLY A 205 1.33 2.60 -13.91
C GLY A 205 0.33 2.00 -12.92
N LYS A 206 -0.44 2.87 -12.27
CA LYS A 206 -1.56 2.48 -11.40
C LYS A 206 -2.63 1.78 -12.23
N ASN A 207 -3.28 0.74 -11.69
CA ASN A 207 -4.34 -0.01 -12.39
C ASN A 207 -3.92 -0.56 -13.78
N ALA A 208 -2.62 -0.66 -14.09
CA ALA A 208 -2.16 -0.87 -15.48
C ALA A 208 -2.80 -2.09 -16.17
N PHE A 209 -3.07 -3.18 -15.45
CA PHE A 209 -3.76 -4.38 -15.95
C PHE A 209 -5.11 -4.62 -15.24
N LEU A 210 -5.70 -3.60 -14.61
CA LEU A 210 -6.94 -3.71 -13.83
C LEU A 210 -8.03 -4.46 -14.61
N GLY A 211 -8.58 -5.52 -14.04
CA GLY A 211 -9.67 -6.27 -14.68
C GLY A 211 -9.28 -7.04 -15.96
N SER A 212 -7.99 -7.27 -16.21
CA SER A 212 -7.52 -8.09 -17.36
C SER A 212 -7.84 -9.58 -17.13
N ARG A 213 -9.10 -9.98 -17.37
CA ARG A 213 -9.63 -11.30 -16.94
C ARG A 213 -9.00 -12.49 -17.67
N SER A 214 -8.44 -12.29 -18.86
CA SER A 214 -7.78 -13.35 -19.63
C SER A 214 -6.26 -13.39 -19.48
N LEU A 215 -5.66 -12.45 -18.73
CA LEU A 215 -4.22 -12.37 -18.55
C LEU A 215 -3.73 -13.54 -17.70
N GLU A 216 -2.98 -14.45 -18.31
CA GLU A 216 -2.40 -15.67 -17.72
C GLU A 216 -0.95 -15.42 -17.25
N MET A 217 -0.17 -14.60 -17.98
CA MET A 217 1.24 -14.31 -17.68
C MET A 217 1.68 -12.87 -18.00
N VAL A 218 2.54 -12.31 -17.13
CA VAL A 218 3.26 -11.06 -17.39
C VAL A 218 4.77 -11.27 -17.20
N MET A 219 5.56 -10.85 -18.19
CA MET A 219 7.03 -10.87 -18.15
C MET A 219 7.56 -9.45 -17.97
N ILE A 220 8.28 -9.22 -16.87
CA ILE A 220 8.84 -7.93 -16.44
C ILE A 220 10.32 -7.86 -16.84
N GLY A 221 10.66 -6.90 -17.71
CA GLY A 221 12.01 -6.65 -18.19
C GLY A 221 13.00 -6.13 -17.13
N SER A 222 14.26 -6.00 -17.53
CA SER A 222 15.36 -5.65 -16.62
C SER A 222 15.30 -4.22 -16.04
N ALA A 223 14.74 -3.22 -16.74
CA ALA A 223 14.70 -1.84 -16.23
C ALA A 223 13.53 -1.50 -15.29
N VAL A 224 12.54 -2.38 -15.08
CA VAL A 224 11.34 -2.02 -14.29
C VAL A 224 11.71 -1.79 -12.83
N THR A 225 11.53 -0.55 -12.35
CA THR A 225 11.87 -0.13 -10.98
C THR A 225 10.66 0.25 -10.12
N SER A 226 9.50 0.48 -10.73
CA SER A 226 8.27 0.82 -10.01
C SER A 226 7.05 0.14 -10.61
N ILE A 227 6.10 -0.20 -9.74
CA ILE A 227 4.79 -0.74 -10.10
C ILE A 227 3.76 0.05 -9.30
N GLY A 228 2.79 0.64 -9.99
CA GLY A 228 1.72 1.42 -9.40
C GLY A 228 0.79 0.55 -8.56
N ASN A 229 0.06 1.20 -7.64
CA ASN A 229 -0.94 0.51 -6.83
C ASN A 229 -1.96 -0.19 -7.74
N ASP A 230 -2.48 -1.32 -7.27
CA ASP A 230 -3.61 -2.02 -7.86
C ASP A 230 -3.37 -2.48 -9.32
N ALA A 231 -2.11 -2.45 -9.80
CA ALA A 231 -1.75 -2.70 -11.19
C ALA A 231 -2.17 -4.09 -11.72
N PHE A 232 -2.33 -5.08 -10.85
CA PHE A 232 -2.78 -6.44 -11.18
C PHE A 232 -4.10 -6.81 -10.47
N GLU A 233 -4.89 -5.83 -10.04
CA GLU A 233 -6.22 -6.10 -9.47
C GLU A 233 -7.17 -6.65 -10.56
N GLY A 234 -8.07 -7.58 -10.20
CA GLY A 234 -9.03 -8.17 -11.15
C GLY A 234 -8.43 -9.07 -12.24
N CYS A 235 -7.12 -9.34 -12.23
CA CYS A 235 -6.47 -10.29 -13.15
C CYS A 235 -6.75 -11.75 -12.76
N GLU A 236 -8.00 -12.21 -12.95
CA GLU A 236 -8.50 -13.46 -12.37
C GLU A 236 -7.77 -14.73 -12.87
N LYS A 237 -7.24 -14.76 -14.10
CA LYS A 237 -6.50 -15.90 -14.66
C LYS A 237 -4.98 -15.83 -14.49
N LEU A 238 -4.43 -14.78 -13.85
CA LEU A 238 -2.98 -14.57 -13.77
C LEU A 238 -2.32 -15.68 -12.97
N ALA A 239 -1.60 -16.58 -13.65
CA ALA A 239 -1.00 -17.79 -13.09
C ALA A 239 0.48 -17.61 -12.71
N GLY A 240 1.14 -16.62 -13.30
CA GLY A 240 2.53 -16.26 -13.00
C GLY A 240 2.92 -14.85 -13.44
N ILE A 241 3.71 -14.18 -12.60
CA ILE A 241 4.48 -12.99 -12.95
C ILE A 241 5.94 -13.40 -12.97
N SER A 242 6.63 -13.08 -14.05
CA SER A 242 8.05 -13.36 -14.21
C SER A 242 8.87 -12.08 -14.23
N VAL A 243 10.07 -12.11 -13.64
CA VAL A 243 11.02 -10.99 -13.62
C VAL A 243 12.37 -11.43 -14.19
N HIS A 244 12.91 -10.65 -15.12
CA HIS A 244 14.24 -10.87 -15.70
C HIS A 244 15.35 -10.92 -14.63
N VAL A 245 16.32 -11.84 -14.73
CA VAL A 245 17.30 -12.09 -13.64
C VAL A 245 18.09 -10.84 -13.23
N ASN A 246 18.38 -9.96 -14.20
CA ASN A 246 19.12 -8.72 -14.01
C ASN A 246 18.29 -7.55 -13.49
N ASN A 247 16.97 -7.71 -13.26
CA ASN A 247 16.17 -6.61 -12.70
C ASN A 247 16.73 -6.19 -11.32
N PRO A 248 16.96 -4.89 -11.05
CA PRO A 248 17.68 -4.44 -9.86
C PRO A 248 16.83 -4.45 -8.58
N VAL A 249 15.50 -4.41 -8.65
CA VAL A 249 14.62 -4.18 -7.48
C VAL A 249 13.45 -5.15 -7.36
N LEU A 250 13.15 -5.94 -8.39
CA LEU A 250 12.11 -6.97 -8.39
C LEU A 250 12.71 -8.38 -8.53
N HIS A 251 11.94 -9.38 -8.11
CA HIS A 251 12.23 -10.79 -8.30
C HIS A 251 10.93 -11.59 -8.37
N SER A 252 10.88 -12.64 -9.18
CA SER A 252 9.82 -13.65 -9.16
C SER A 252 10.38 -14.98 -8.64
N ASP A 253 9.65 -15.64 -7.73
CA ASP A 253 10.00 -16.99 -7.30
C ASP A 253 9.68 -18.06 -8.37
N GLU A 254 10.01 -19.32 -8.10
CA GLU A 254 9.71 -20.46 -9.00
C GLU A 254 8.20 -20.68 -9.22
N ALA A 255 7.36 -20.16 -8.32
CA ALA A 255 5.91 -20.17 -8.45
C ALA A 255 5.38 -18.94 -9.22
N GLY A 256 6.23 -18.04 -9.71
CA GLY A 256 5.84 -16.81 -10.40
C GLY A 256 5.17 -15.78 -9.47
N VAL A 257 5.43 -15.83 -8.17
CA VAL A 257 4.99 -14.83 -7.19
C VAL A 257 5.96 -13.66 -7.20
N LEU A 258 5.44 -12.43 -7.24
CA LEU A 258 6.23 -11.22 -7.37
C LEU A 258 6.67 -10.68 -6.00
N TYR A 259 7.97 -10.47 -5.88
CA TYR A 259 8.68 -10.00 -4.69
C TYR A 259 9.57 -8.79 -5.00
N SER A 260 9.99 -8.07 -3.96
CA SER A 260 11.20 -7.24 -4.02
C SER A 260 12.46 -8.10 -4.26
N LYS A 261 13.54 -7.52 -4.79
CA LYS A 261 14.80 -8.24 -5.11
C LYS A 261 15.39 -8.99 -3.91
N ASP A 262 15.22 -8.43 -2.72
CA ASP A 262 15.68 -8.97 -1.43
C ASP A 262 14.64 -9.89 -0.74
N LYS A 263 13.52 -10.19 -1.42
CA LYS A 263 12.36 -10.97 -0.93
C LYS A 263 11.66 -10.43 0.32
N LYS A 264 12.02 -9.24 0.80
CA LYS A 264 11.41 -8.65 2.01
C LYS A 264 9.97 -8.20 1.84
N GLN A 265 9.54 -7.91 0.62
CA GLN A 265 8.15 -7.56 0.32
C GLN A 265 7.56 -8.56 -0.66
N LEU A 266 6.46 -9.20 -0.28
CA LEU A 266 5.60 -9.92 -1.22
C LEU A 266 4.67 -8.88 -1.86
N ILE A 267 4.91 -8.58 -3.13
CA ILE A 267 4.24 -7.51 -3.89
C ILE A 267 2.91 -8.02 -4.44
N LYS A 268 2.91 -9.15 -5.17
CA LYS A 268 1.70 -9.71 -5.77
C LYS A 268 1.77 -11.24 -5.88
N TYR A 269 0.75 -11.90 -5.34
CA TYR A 269 0.43 -13.30 -5.64
C TYR A 269 -0.45 -13.38 -6.91
N PRO A 270 -0.14 -14.25 -7.89
CA PRO A 270 -0.96 -14.41 -9.09
C PRO A 270 -2.30 -15.10 -8.76
N ASN A 271 -3.42 -14.43 -9.03
CA ASN A 271 -4.75 -14.85 -8.56
C ASN A 271 -5.28 -16.14 -9.22
N GLY A 272 -4.86 -16.43 -10.45
CA GLY A 272 -5.30 -17.57 -11.25
C GLY A 272 -4.57 -18.88 -10.96
N LYS A 273 -3.68 -18.92 -9.95
CA LYS A 273 -3.01 -20.16 -9.55
C LYS A 273 -4.01 -21.14 -8.95
N SER A 274 -4.06 -22.35 -9.49
CA SER A 274 -4.78 -23.51 -8.94
C SER A 274 -4.20 -24.04 -7.61
N SER A 275 -3.10 -23.46 -7.12
CA SER A 275 -2.42 -23.88 -5.90
C SER A 275 -3.29 -23.68 -4.65
N VAL A 276 -3.77 -24.79 -4.07
CA VAL A 276 -4.58 -24.79 -2.84
C VAL A 276 -3.82 -24.42 -1.58
N SER A 277 -2.48 -24.40 -1.62
CA SER A 277 -1.63 -23.98 -0.53
C SER A 277 -0.41 -23.18 -1.00
N TYR A 278 0.00 -22.16 -0.25
CA TYR A 278 1.21 -21.38 -0.53
C TYR A 278 2.07 -21.15 0.73
N THR A 279 3.39 -21.08 0.57
CA THR A 279 4.33 -20.72 1.63
C THR A 279 5.06 -19.45 1.25
N VAL A 280 4.86 -18.39 2.04
CA VAL A 280 5.56 -17.12 1.88
C VAL A 280 7.04 -17.30 2.21
N ALA A 281 7.93 -16.79 1.35
CA ALA A 281 9.39 -16.84 1.55
C ALA A 281 9.82 -16.36 2.95
N ASP A 282 10.79 -17.06 3.56
CA ASP A 282 11.19 -16.84 4.96
C ASP A 282 11.75 -15.43 5.21
N GLU A 283 12.34 -14.78 4.21
CA GLU A 283 12.88 -13.42 4.30
C GLU A 283 11.82 -12.31 4.30
N THR A 284 10.56 -12.65 4.00
CA THR A 284 9.47 -11.68 3.87
C THR A 284 9.19 -10.97 5.19
N GLU A 285 9.30 -9.64 5.18
CA GLU A 285 8.95 -8.76 6.29
C GLU A 285 7.57 -8.11 6.11
N VAL A 286 7.11 -7.93 4.87
CA VAL A 286 5.83 -7.26 4.53
C VAL A 286 5.08 -8.04 3.45
N ILE A 287 3.76 -8.24 3.65
CA ILE A 287 2.82 -8.65 2.60
C ILE A 287 2.04 -7.40 2.17
N ASN A 288 2.14 -7.00 0.91
CA ASN A 288 1.62 -5.70 0.46
C ASN A 288 0.08 -5.65 0.39
N VAL A 289 -0.45 -4.43 0.27
CA VAL A 289 -1.87 -4.14 0.00
C VAL A 289 -2.33 -4.91 -1.24
N LEU A 290 -3.50 -5.54 -1.16
CA LEU A 290 -4.09 -6.41 -2.21
C LEU A 290 -3.21 -7.57 -2.73
N ALA A 291 -2.12 -7.95 -2.05
CA ALA A 291 -1.16 -8.92 -2.58
C ALA A 291 -1.80 -10.27 -2.98
N PHE A 292 -2.72 -10.81 -2.16
CA PHE A 292 -3.51 -12.02 -2.45
C PHE A 292 -4.97 -11.72 -2.84
N ALA A 293 -5.36 -10.45 -3.03
CA ALA A 293 -6.75 -10.05 -3.24
C ALA A 293 -7.44 -10.84 -4.37
N ASN A 294 -8.61 -11.41 -4.06
CA ASN A 294 -9.44 -12.24 -4.94
C ASN A 294 -8.79 -13.58 -5.37
N THR A 295 -7.84 -14.11 -4.60
CA THR A 295 -7.32 -15.48 -4.82
C THR A 295 -8.35 -16.51 -4.38
N LYS A 296 -9.08 -17.10 -5.34
CA LYS A 296 -10.21 -18.00 -5.07
C LYS A 296 -9.80 -19.41 -4.66
N ALA A 297 -8.64 -19.92 -5.11
CA ALA A 297 -8.23 -21.31 -4.90
C ALA A 297 -7.49 -21.58 -3.57
N LEU A 298 -6.97 -20.56 -2.90
CA LEU A 298 -6.06 -20.74 -1.75
C LEU A 298 -6.83 -21.16 -0.50
N THR A 299 -6.56 -22.37 0.01
CA THR A 299 -7.19 -22.93 1.22
C THR A 299 -6.30 -22.87 2.45
N GLU A 300 -4.98 -22.90 2.26
CA GLU A 300 -3.96 -22.92 3.31
C GLU A 300 -2.82 -21.95 2.98
N ILE A 301 -2.40 -21.14 3.96
CA ILE A 301 -1.22 -20.28 3.79
C ILE A 301 -0.24 -20.44 4.95
N THR A 302 1.04 -20.60 4.62
CA THR A 302 2.14 -20.57 5.58
C THR A 302 2.83 -19.20 5.53
N ILE A 303 2.85 -18.49 6.66
CA ILE A 303 3.39 -17.14 6.81
C ILE A 303 4.61 -17.22 7.74
N GLY A 304 5.79 -16.83 7.24
CA GLY A 304 7.03 -16.85 8.02
C GLY A 304 7.01 -15.89 9.22
N LYS A 305 7.74 -16.23 10.29
CA LYS A 305 7.82 -15.43 11.54
C LYS A 305 8.39 -14.01 11.38
N ASN A 306 9.03 -13.74 10.24
CA ASN A 306 9.67 -12.47 9.95
C ASN A 306 8.68 -11.42 9.42
N VAL A 307 7.46 -11.84 9.04
CA VAL A 307 6.39 -10.94 8.58
C VAL A 307 5.93 -10.05 9.75
N LYS A 308 6.16 -8.75 9.61
CA LYS A 308 5.81 -7.70 10.57
C LYS A 308 4.54 -6.97 10.21
N GLU A 309 4.20 -6.94 8.92
CA GLU A 309 3.07 -6.18 8.39
C GLU A 309 2.35 -6.92 7.25
N ILE A 310 1.02 -6.89 7.30
CA ILE A 310 0.10 -7.37 6.27
C ILE A 310 -0.79 -6.19 5.88
N GLY A 311 -0.69 -5.75 4.63
CA GLY A 311 -1.39 -4.58 4.11
C GLY A 311 -2.91 -4.68 4.20
N ALA A 312 -3.59 -3.53 4.11
CA ALA A 312 -5.05 -3.49 4.01
C ALA A 312 -5.53 -4.29 2.79
N SER A 313 -6.65 -5.00 2.95
CA SER A 313 -7.26 -5.85 1.93
C SER A 313 -6.33 -6.91 1.31
N ALA A 314 -5.17 -7.22 1.90
CA ALA A 314 -4.21 -8.18 1.33
C ALA A 314 -4.84 -9.54 1.02
N PHE A 315 -5.80 -9.98 1.84
CA PHE A 315 -6.57 -11.23 1.68
C PHE A 315 -8.07 -11.01 1.45
N ILE A 316 -8.47 -9.86 0.88
CA ILE A 316 -9.87 -9.63 0.49
C ILE A 316 -10.28 -10.66 -0.59
N GLY A 317 -11.53 -11.12 -0.58
CA GLY A 317 -12.02 -12.11 -1.57
C GLY A 317 -11.36 -13.50 -1.52
N CYS A 318 -10.51 -13.78 -0.52
CA CYS A 318 -9.88 -15.09 -0.34
C CYS A 318 -10.81 -16.03 0.45
N ASP A 319 -11.97 -16.36 -0.14
CA ASP A 319 -13.08 -16.98 0.59
C ASP A 319 -12.83 -18.42 1.09
N LEU A 320 -11.89 -19.16 0.47
CA LEU A 320 -11.58 -20.55 0.82
C LEU A 320 -10.47 -20.72 1.88
N ILE A 321 -9.79 -19.65 2.31
CA ILE A 321 -8.74 -19.76 3.34
C ILE A 321 -9.35 -20.28 4.64
N SER A 322 -8.99 -21.51 4.99
CA SER A 322 -9.49 -22.23 6.15
C SER A 322 -8.40 -22.53 7.17
N LYS A 323 -7.12 -22.43 6.78
CA LYS A 323 -5.96 -22.74 7.61
C LYS A 323 -4.81 -21.75 7.39
N VAL A 324 -4.19 -21.28 8.48
CA VAL A 324 -3.02 -20.41 8.46
C VAL A 324 -1.93 -21.02 9.35
N ASN A 325 -0.76 -21.31 8.79
CA ASN A 325 0.40 -21.72 9.58
C ASN A 325 1.32 -20.52 9.77
N TYR A 326 1.42 -19.98 10.98
CA TYR A 326 2.38 -18.93 11.29
C TYR A 326 3.68 -19.54 11.84
N GLY A 327 4.82 -19.16 11.24
CA GLY A 327 6.16 -19.66 11.60
C GLY A 327 6.67 -19.18 12.96
N GLY A 328 5.91 -18.36 13.68
CA GLY A 328 6.18 -17.93 15.05
C GLY A 328 5.06 -18.33 16.02
N SER A 329 5.17 -17.87 17.27
CA SER A 329 4.18 -18.11 18.33
C SER A 329 2.92 -17.26 18.20
N ALA A 330 1.85 -17.66 18.89
CA ALA A 330 0.61 -16.88 19.02
C ALA A 330 0.80 -15.50 19.70
N ALA A 331 1.90 -15.31 20.43
CA ALA A 331 2.26 -14.03 21.01
C ALA A 331 2.93 -13.09 19.99
N GLU A 332 3.77 -13.65 19.11
CA GLU A 332 4.40 -12.90 18.01
C GLU A 332 3.38 -12.52 16.93
N TRP A 333 2.40 -13.40 16.63
CA TRP A 333 1.30 -13.08 15.70
C TRP A 333 0.50 -11.83 16.12
N LYS A 334 0.29 -11.62 17.42
CA LYS A 334 -0.39 -10.42 17.95
C LYS A 334 0.38 -9.12 17.74
N ASN A 335 1.67 -9.19 17.40
CA ASN A 335 2.51 -8.03 17.11
C ASN A 335 2.60 -7.73 15.60
N VAL A 336 2.09 -8.63 14.74
CA VAL A 336 1.99 -8.39 13.30
C VAL A 336 0.94 -7.31 13.08
N LYS A 337 1.31 -6.23 12.39
CA LYS A 337 0.35 -5.20 11.98
C LYS A 337 -0.49 -5.74 10.84
N ILE A 338 -1.81 -5.80 11.02
CA ILE A 338 -2.73 -6.29 10.00
C ILE A 338 -3.69 -5.16 9.63
N GLY A 339 -3.68 -4.75 8.36
CA GLY A 339 -4.57 -3.73 7.83
C GLY A 339 -6.03 -4.19 7.78
N ALA A 340 -6.94 -3.23 7.56
CA ALA A 340 -8.37 -3.50 7.45
C ALA A 340 -8.72 -4.51 6.35
N ASN A 341 -9.92 -5.10 6.39
CA ASN A 341 -10.48 -6.02 5.39
C ASN A 341 -9.73 -7.38 5.22
N ASN A 342 -8.92 -7.79 6.21
CA ASN A 342 -8.28 -9.12 6.25
C ASN A 342 -9.07 -10.14 7.11
N GLU A 343 -10.39 -9.96 7.24
CA GLU A 343 -11.25 -10.74 8.14
C GLU A 343 -11.22 -12.25 7.84
N LYS A 344 -11.13 -12.63 6.56
CA LYS A 344 -11.04 -14.04 6.12
C LYS A 344 -9.80 -14.74 6.67
N LEU A 345 -8.62 -14.13 6.48
CA LEU A 345 -7.36 -14.61 7.05
C LEU A 345 -7.46 -14.77 8.57
N LEU A 346 -8.08 -13.80 9.26
CA LEU A 346 -8.24 -13.81 10.72
C LEU A 346 -9.27 -14.83 11.23
N SER A 347 -10.21 -15.26 10.38
CA SER A 347 -11.25 -16.25 10.70
C SER A 347 -10.82 -17.71 10.51
N ALA A 348 -9.69 -17.94 9.83
CA ALA A 348 -9.14 -19.25 9.54
C ALA A 348 -8.53 -19.93 10.78
N ALA A 349 -8.34 -21.26 10.73
CA ALA A 349 -7.71 -22.03 11.79
C ALA A 349 -6.19 -21.78 11.83
N PHE A 350 -5.69 -21.17 12.91
CA PHE A 350 -4.27 -20.87 13.09
C PHE A 350 -3.49 -22.03 13.71
N ASN A 351 -2.40 -22.44 13.05
CA ASN A 351 -1.33 -23.25 13.62
C ASN A 351 -0.10 -22.36 13.87
N PHE A 352 0.53 -22.50 15.03
CA PHE A 352 1.71 -21.72 15.40
C PHE A 352 2.94 -22.63 15.52
N ALA A 353 4.10 -22.14 15.09
CA ALA A 353 5.36 -22.84 15.31
C ALA A 353 5.63 -22.97 16.81
N GLY A 354 6.01 -24.18 17.25
CA GLY A 354 5.90 -24.62 18.65
C GLY A 354 4.83 -25.69 18.85
N GLY A 355 3.95 -25.88 17.87
CA GLY A 355 2.99 -26.96 17.80
C GLY A 355 1.66 -26.65 18.48
N VAL A 356 0.58 -27.04 17.81
CA VAL A 356 -0.67 -27.36 18.52
C VAL A 356 -0.35 -28.53 19.46
N GLU A 357 -0.76 -28.45 20.72
CA GLU A 357 -0.66 -29.59 21.64
C GLU A 357 -1.34 -30.81 21.02
N HIS A 358 -0.57 -31.88 20.76
CA HIS A 358 -1.11 -33.22 20.70
C HIS A 358 -0.41 -34.07 21.75
N THR A 359 -1.19 -34.77 22.56
CA THR A 359 -0.66 -35.48 23.72
C THR A 359 -0.05 -36.81 23.30
N HIS A 360 1.28 -36.91 23.36
CA HIS A 360 1.90 -38.18 23.67
C HIS A 360 1.52 -38.57 25.09
N THR A 361 0.73 -39.63 25.26
CA THR A 361 0.46 -40.19 26.59
C THR A 361 1.67 -41.01 27.05
N TYR A 362 2.76 -40.33 27.42
CA TYR A 362 3.87 -40.96 28.13
C TYR A 362 3.39 -41.32 29.55
N THR A 363 3.47 -42.61 29.91
CA THR A 363 3.40 -43.00 31.31
C THR A 363 4.75 -42.68 31.96
N SER A 364 4.75 -41.68 32.84
CA SER A 364 5.92 -41.26 33.62
C SER A 364 5.96 -42.00 34.96
N VAL A 365 7.13 -42.54 35.34
CA VAL A 365 7.36 -43.11 36.66
C VAL A 365 8.57 -42.44 37.30
N THR A 366 8.39 -41.90 38.50
CA THR A 366 9.49 -41.31 39.28
C THR A 366 10.36 -42.41 39.87
N ALA A 367 11.58 -42.55 39.36
CA ALA A 367 12.54 -43.55 39.82
C ALA A 367 13.25 -43.14 41.13
N LYS A 368 13.45 -41.83 41.34
CA LYS A 368 13.99 -41.25 42.59
C LYS A 368 13.44 -39.84 42.81
N ASN A 369 12.92 -39.53 43.99
CA ASN A 369 12.51 -38.15 44.33
C ASN A 369 13.72 -37.25 44.60
N ALA A 370 13.60 -35.95 44.26
CA ALA A 370 14.55 -34.92 44.67
C ALA A 370 14.25 -34.38 46.07
N THR A 371 15.25 -33.79 46.73
CA THR A 371 15.12 -33.10 48.03
C THR A 371 15.64 -31.66 47.90
N CYS A 372 15.60 -30.85 48.97
CA CYS A 372 16.19 -29.49 48.95
C CYS A 372 17.69 -29.48 48.60
N THR A 373 18.41 -30.59 48.82
CA THR A 373 19.87 -30.69 48.70
C THR A 373 20.36 -31.81 47.78
N GLU A 374 19.47 -32.67 47.28
CA GLU A 374 19.82 -33.80 46.40
C GLU A 374 18.91 -33.90 45.18
N THR A 375 19.47 -34.35 44.05
CA THR A 375 18.76 -34.57 42.78
C THR A 375 18.00 -35.91 42.74
N GLY A 376 16.90 -35.92 42.00
CA GLY A 376 16.05 -37.08 41.69
C GLY A 376 16.16 -37.53 40.22
N VAL A 377 15.31 -38.48 39.81
CA VAL A 377 15.28 -39.07 38.46
C VAL A 377 13.84 -39.45 38.09
N MET A 378 13.40 -39.11 36.87
CA MET A 378 12.11 -39.50 36.29
C MET A 378 12.32 -40.27 34.98
N SER A 379 11.47 -41.27 34.71
CA SER A 379 11.52 -42.10 33.50
C SER A 379 10.18 -42.01 32.76
N TYR A 380 10.23 -41.91 31.43
CA TYR A 380 9.06 -41.72 30.56
C TYR A 380 9.00 -42.81 29.50
N SER A 381 7.82 -43.40 29.28
CA SER A 381 7.57 -44.44 28.27
C SER A 381 6.24 -44.23 27.54
N CYS A 382 6.22 -44.30 26.21
CA CYS A 382 4.99 -44.22 25.39
C CYS A 382 4.69 -45.55 24.68
N GLU A 383 3.42 -45.79 24.33
CA GLU A 383 2.98 -46.99 23.62
C GLU A 383 3.64 -47.19 22.25
N CYS A 384 4.19 -46.14 21.64
CA CYS A 384 5.03 -46.25 20.43
C CYS A 384 6.43 -46.85 20.68
N GLY A 385 6.76 -47.22 21.93
CA GLY A 385 8.03 -47.87 22.31
C GLY A 385 9.20 -46.91 22.60
N HIS A 386 8.97 -45.60 22.52
CA HIS A 386 9.98 -44.59 22.83
C HIS A 386 10.09 -44.37 24.35
N ASN A 387 11.32 -44.46 24.86
CA ASN A 387 11.65 -44.30 26.28
C ASN A 387 12.80 -43.31 26.47
N TYR A 388 12.73 -42.48 27.51
CA TYR A 388 13.85 -41.61 27.94
C TYR A 388 13.80 -41.32 29.45
N THR A 389 14.88 -40.80 30.01
CA THR A 389 15.01 -40.50 31.45
C THR A 389 15.59 -39.12 31.68
N GLU A 390 15.03 -38.38 32.64
CA GLU A 390 15.49 -37.04 33.02
C GLU A 390 15.94 -36.99 34.49
N THR A 391 16.91 -36.10 34.76
CA THR A 391 17.36 -35.80 36.12
C THR A 391 16.49 -34.71 36.71
N ILE A 392 15.87 -34.96 37.85
CA ILE A 392 15.12 -33.95 38.59
C ILE A 392 16.13 -33.12 39.40
N PRO A 393 16.24 -31.79 39.19
CA PRO A 393 17.13 -30.94 39.99
C PRO A 393 16.80 -31.00 41.48
N ALA A 394 17.79 -30.73 42.34
CA ALA A 394 17.52 -30.51 43.76
C ALA A 394 16.55 -29.32 43.92
N LEU A 395 15.55 -29.46 44.79
CA LEU A 395 14.42 -28.52 44.92
C LEU A 395 14.83 -27.12 45.39
N GLY A 396 16.04 -26.97 45.93
CA GLY A 396 16.55 -25.73 46.49
C GLY A 396 15.75 -25.21 47.69
N HIS A 397 16.15 -24.03 48.17
CA HIS A 397 15.39 -23.30 49.18
C HIS A 397 14.51 -22.23 48.51
N ASN A 398 13.19 -22.46 48.52
CA ASN A 398 12.19 -21.53 48.03
C ASN A 398 11.57 -20.76 49.21
N PHE A 399 12.11 -19.57 49.50
CA PHE A 399 11.65 -18.73 50.62
C PHE A 399 10.43 -17.90 50.22
N VAL A 400 9.30 -18.10 50.90
CA VAL A 400 8.08 -17.29 50.80
C VAL A 400 7.74 -16.77 52.20
N ASN A 401 7.48 -15.47 52.33
CA ASN A 401 7.28 -14.81 53.63
C ASN A 401 8.37 -15.16 54.67
N ASN A 402 9.64 -14.89 54.31
CA ASN A 402 10.83 -15.20 55.11
C ASN A 402 11.05 -16.70 55.43
N THR A 403 10.21 -17.63 54.94
CA THR A 403 10.24 -19.05 55.33
C THR A 403 10.31 -19.97 54.12
N CYS A 404 11.30 -20.86 54.11
CA CYS A 404 11.46 -21.87 53.05
C CYS A 404 10.27 -22.82 53.05
N GLN A 405 9.47 -22.81 51.98
CA GLN A 405 8.27 -23.65 51.86
C GLN A 405 8.62 -25.15 51.84
N ASN A 406 9.83 -25.48 51.38
CA ASN A 406 10.30 -26.86 51.23
C ASN A 406 10.89 -27.48 52.51
N CYS A 407 11.29 -26.68 53.51
CA CYS A 407 11.98 -27.17 54.71
C CYS A 407 11.85 -26.31 55.99
N SER A 408 10.95 -25.31 55.99
CA SER A 408 10.61 -24.43 57.13
C SER A 408 11.75 -23.59 57.74
N MET A 409 12.93 -23.51 57.12
CA MET A 409 14.00 -22.61 57.58
C MET A 409 13.69 -21.14 57.28
N LYS A 410 14.06 -20.22 58.17
CA LYS A 410 13.95 -18.77 57.92
C LYS A 410 15.13 -18.22 57.12
N GLU A 411 14.87 -17.30 56.20
CA GLU A 411 15.89 -16.65 55.37
C GLU A 411 16.74 -15.65 56.17
N PHE A 412 16.07 -14.75 56.89
CA PHE A 412 16.66 -13.80 57.83
C PHE A 412 16.35 -14.19 59.26
N VAL A 413 17.39 -14.15 60.12
CA VAL A 413 17.26 -14.27 61.57
C VAL A 413 17.32 -12.87 62.18
N LEU A 414 16.41 -12.58 63.10
CA LEU A 414 16.24 -11.26 63.71
C LEU A 414 16.47 -11.30 65.22
N ALA A 415 17.00 -10.21 65.75
CA ALA A 415 16.81 -9.83 67.15
C ALA A 415 15.82 -8.65 67.21
N SER A 416 14.91 -8.66 68.19
CA SER A 416 13.88 -7.62 68.35
C SER A 416 13.86 -7.06 69.78
N ASP A 417 13.57 -5.76 69.88
CA ASP A 417 13.33 -5.04 71.14
C ASP A 417 11.84 -5.00 71.54
N GLY A 418 10.97 -5.59 70.70
CA GLY A 418 9.52 -5.57 70.82
C GLY A 418 8.82 -4.59 69.87
N THR A 419 9.55 -3.68 69.21
CA THR A 419 8.97 -2.68 68.27
C THR A 419 9.71 -2.57 66.95
N ARG A 420 11.02 -2.83 66.93
CA ARG A 420 11.91 -2.71 65.76
C ARG A 420 12.85 -3.92 65.69
N ALA A 421 13.45 -4.16 64.53
CA ALA A 421 14.26 -5.36 64.29
C ALA A 421 15.68 -5.06 63.78
N LYS A 422 16.64 -5.85 64.29
CA LYS A 422 18.03 -5.94 63.82
C LYS A 422 18.25 -7.29 63.15
N ILE A 423 18.79 -7.32 61.93
CA ILE A 423 19.16 -8.57 61.27
C ILE A 423 20.43 -9.12 61.92
N THR A 424 20.44 -10.40 62.29
CA THR A 424 21.56 -11.05 63.00
C THR A 424 22.17 -12.23 62.26
N LYS A 425 21.51 -12.79 61.23
CA LYS A 425 22.10 -13.81 60.33
C LYS A 425 21.32 -13.93 59.02
N TYR A 426 22.02 -14.19 57.92
CA TYR A 426 21.43 -14.55 56.62
C TYR A 426 21.69 -16.02 56.23
N ASN A 427 20.61 -16.78 56.01
CA ASN A 427 20.64 -18.19 55.58
C ASN A 427 20.37 -18.38 54.08
N GLY A 428 19.95 -17.35 53.35
CA GLY A 428 19.63 -17.44 51.93
C GLY A 428 20.87 -17.56 51.02
N SER A 429 20.60 -17.59 49.71
CA SER A 429 21.57 -17.83 48.63
C SER A 429 21.45 -16.81 47.48
N ALA A 430 20.85 -15.64 47.72
CA ALA A 430 20.60 -14.65 46.69
C ALA A 430 21.89 -14.21 45.95
N THR A 431 21.72 -13.94 44.66
CA THR A 431 22.73 -13.27 43.81
C THR A 431 22.55 -11.74 43.85
N TYR A 432 21.30 -11.30 43.89
CA TYR A 432 20.88 -9.91 44.02
C TYR A 432 20.12 -9.79 45.35
N LEU A 433 20.75 -9.20 46.37
CA LEU A 433 20.18 -9.06 47.71
C LEU A 433 19.42 -7.74 47.84
N THR A 434 18.10 -7.80 48.01
CA THR A 434 17.30 -6.67 48.46
C THR A 434 16.86 -6.92 49.89
N ILE A 435 17.35 -6.11 50.83
CA ILE A 435 16.90 -6.19 52.22
C ILE A 435 15.52 -5.50 52.31
N PRO A 436 14.46 -6.19 52.77
CA PRO A 436 13.13 -5.59 52.86
C PRO A 436 13.07 -4.54 53.98
N ALA A 437 12.26 -3.49 53.79
CA ALA A 437 12.07 -2.45 54.81
C ALA A 437 11.37 -2.97 56.09
N THR A 438 10.57 -4.03 55.97
CA THR A 438 9.92 -4.71 57.09
C THR A 438 10.01 -6.23 56.95
N ILE A 439 10.12 -6.95 58.08
CA ILE A 439 10.02 -8.41 58.14
C ILE A 439 9.09 -8.76 59.31
N GLU A 440 8.09 -9.62 59.06
CA GLU A 440 7.13 -10.10 60.08
C GLU A 440 6.43 -8.95 60.84
N GLY A 441 6.27 -7.79 60.19
CA GLY A 441 5.65 -6.58 60.74
C GLY A 441 6.60 -5.60 61.44
N TYR A 442 7.88 -5.97 61.64
CA TYR A 442 8.89 -5.11 62.26
C TYR A 442 9.68 -4.32 61.22
N GLU A 443 9.91 -3.03 61.45
CA GLU A 443 10.81 -2.20 60.66
C GLU A 443 12.27 -2.64 60.86
N ILE A 444 13.00 -2.81 59.75
CA ILE A 444 14.44 -3.12 59.77
C ILE A 444 15.21 -1.80 59.92
N ILE A 445 15.73 -1.56 61.13
CA ILE A 445 16.50 -0.35 61.45
C ILE A 445 18.01 -0.58 61.52
N ALA A 446 18.44 -1.84 61.64
CA ALA A 446 19.84 -2.19 61.88
C ALA A 446 20.22 -3.51 61.21
N ILE A 447 21.46 -3.57 60.73
CA ILE A 447 22.13 -4.79 60.25
C ILE A 447 23.26 -5.09 61.24
N GLY A 448 23.28 -6.28 61.82
CA GLY A 448 24.31 -6.68 62.79
C GLY A 448 25.64 -7.07 62.16
N ASP A 449 26.59 -7.38 63.04
CA ASP A 449 27.95 -7.75 62.67
C ASP A 449 27.97 -9.06 61.87
N ASN A 450 28.83 -9.13 60.85
CA ASN A 450 29.11 -10.34 60.06
C ASN A 450 27.88 -11.01 59.38
N VAL A 451 26.71 -10.35 59.29
CA VAL A 451 25.44 -10.96 58.86
C VAL A 451 25.51 -11.63 57.49
N PHE A 452 26.24 -11.03 56.54
CA PHE A 452 26.44 -11.54 55.18
C PHE A 452 27.89 -11.96 54.92
N GLU A 453 28.70 -12.17 55.97
CA GLU A 453 30.14 -12.46 55.82
C GLU A 453 30.37 -13.69 54.92
N GLY A 454 31.28 -13.55 53.95
CA GLY A 454 31.70 -14.64 53.06
C GLY A 454 30.63 -15.13 52.08
N LYS A 455 29.50 -14.44 51.94
CA LYS A 455 28.45 -14.76 50.95
C LYS A 455 28.85 -14.29 49.56
N THR A 456 29.80 -15.02 48.96
CA THR A 456 30.41 -14.69 47.66
C THR A 456 29.43 -14.64 46.48
N SER A 457 28.26 -15.27 46.58
CA SER A 457 27.21 -15.21 45.55
C SER A 457 26.55 -13.83 45.43
N ILE A 458 26.53 -13.03 46.50
CA ILE A 458 25.82 -11.74 46.54
C ILE A 458 26.68 -10.70 45.82
N VAL A 459 26.31 -10.36 44.57
CA VAL A 459 27.04 -9.40 43.71
C VAL A 459 26.33 -8.05 43.54
N SER A 460 25.13 -7.91 44.10
CA SER A 460 24.35 -6.66 44.14
C SER A 460 23.60 -6.57 45.47
N ILE A 461 23.56 -5.39 46.08
CA ILE A 461 22.96 -5.16 47.40
C ILE A 461 22.10 -3.89 47.38
N VAL A 462 20.88 -3.97 47.89
CA VAL A 462 19.98 -2.83 48.14
C VAL A 462 19.60 -2.81 49.62
N ILE A 463 19.93 -1.70 50.30
CA ILE A 463 19.61 -1.44 51.71
C ILE A 463 18.45 -0.42 51.76
N PRO A 464 17.38 -0.67 52.54
CA PRO A 464 16.22 0.22 52.59
C PRO A 464 16.51 1.46 53.46
N ALA A 465 15.87 2.58 53.12
CA ALA A 465 16.14 3.88 53.73
C ALA A 465 15.81 4.01 55.24
N GLY A 466 15.14 3.02 55.84
CA GLY A 466 14.88 2.96 57.28
C GLY A 466 16.07 2.51 58.13
N VAL A 467 17.08 1.88 57.51
CA VAL A 467 18.30 1.42 58.20
C VAL A 467 19.14 2.62 58.64
N LYS A 468 19.58 2.58 59.89
CA LYS A 468 20.37 3.65 60.56
C LYS A 468 21.68 3.15 61.14
N GLU A 469 21.84 1.83 61.28
CA GLU A 469 22.98 1.17 61.91
C GLU A 469 23.43 -0.01 61.03
N ILE A 470 24.72 -0.09 60.74
CA ILE A 470 25.34 -1.20 60.00
C ILE A 470 26.57 -1.63 60.78
N GLY A 471 26.49 -2.82 61.35
CA GLY A 471 27.51 -3.42 62.22
C GLY A 471 28.79 -3.80 61.50
N SER A 472 29.80 -4.15 62.32
CA SER A 472 31.14 -4.44 61.85
C SER A 472 31.17 -5.62 60.89
N CYS A 473 31.89 -5.49 59.78
CA CYS A 473 32.07 -6.52 58.76
C CYS A 473 30.76 -7.11 58.18
N ALA A 474 29.62 -6.40 58.30
CA ALA A 474 28.30 -6.90 57.91
C ALA A 474 28.22 -7.46 56.48
N PHE A 475 29.01 -6.89 55.55
CA PHE A 475 29.10 -7.28 54.13
C PHE A 475 30.49 -7.80 53.70
N TYR A 476 31.37 -8.06 54.66
CA TYR A 476 32.76 -8.46 54.39
C TYR A 476 32.85 -9.75 53.57
N LYS A 477 33.73 -9.77 52.55
CA LYS A 477 33.91 -10.91 51.61
C LYS A 477 32.65 -11.35 50.83
N THR A 478 31.60 -10.53 50.76
CA THR A 478 30.52 -10.72 49.77
C THR A 478 31.05 -10.58 48.33
N GLY A 479 30.32 -11.06 47.33
CA GLY A 479 30.66 -10.83 45.93
C GLY A 479 30.71 -9.34 45.58
N TYR A 480 29.84 -8.53 46.19
CA TYR A 480 29.83 -7.07 46.09
C TYR A 480 31.09 -6.44 46.70
N TYR A 481 31.50 -6.87 47.89
CA TYR A 481 32.73 -6.41 48.56
C TYR A 481 33.99 -6.77 47.78
N ASN A 482 34.06 -8.00 47.25
CA ASN A 482 35.24 -8.50 46.52
C ASN A 482 35.38 -7.91 45.11
N ASN A 483 34.34 -7.25 44.58
CA ASN A 483 34.40 -6.59 43.27
C ASN A 483 35.02 -5.19 43.40
N SER A 484 36.25 -5.02 42.89
CA SER A 484 36.98 -3.76 42.92
C SER A 484 36.26 -2.59 42.23
N ALA A 485 35.33 -2.86 41.30
CA ALA A 485 34.56 -1.81 40.64
C ALA A 485 33.56 -1.08 41.58
N ASN A 486 33.23 -1.66 42.74
CA ASN A 486 32.33 -1.06 43.72
C ASN A 486 33.04 -0.12 44.73
N TRP A 487 34.37 -0.04 44.68
CA TRP A 487 35.18 0.80 45.57
C TRP A 487 35.49 2.14 44.91
N GLU A 488 34.69 3.16 45.25
CA GLU A 488 34.89 4.52 44.75
C GLU A 488 35.99 5.23 45.57
N ASN A 489 37.13 5.53 44.94
CA ASN A 489 38.27 6.23 45.58
C ASN A 489 38.75 5.58 46.89
N GLY A 490 38.69 4.25 46.98
CA GLY A 490 39.09 3.50 48.18
C GLY A 490 38.00 3.37 49.26
N VAL A 491 36.76 3.77 48.96
CA VAL A 491 35.61 3.66 49.86
C VAL A 491 34.49 2.85 49.21
N LEU A 492 33.98 1.86 49.93
CA LEU A 492 32.86 1.02 49.52
C LEU A 492 31.54 1.69 49.92
N TYR A 493 30.71 2.01 48.92
CA TYR A 493 29.36 2.55 49.12
C TYR A 493 28.30 1.52 48.72
N ILE A 494 27.19 1.47 49.45
CA ILE A 494 25.97 0.77 49.05
C ILE A 494 24.82 1.78 49.09
N GLY A 495 24.49 2.37 47.93
CA GLY A 495 23.48 3.43 47.84
C GLY A 495 23.85 4.66 48.69
N LYS A 496 23.07 4.93 49.74
CA LYS A 496 23.28 6.05 50.68
C LYS A 496 24.15 5.71 51.90
N PHE A 497 24.68 4.49 51.95
CA PHE A 497 25.44 3.95 53.08
C PHE A 497 26.92 3.85 52.71
N LEU A 498 27.79 4.44 53.55
CA LEU A 498 29.25 4.27 53.45
C LEU A 498 29.65 3.10 54.34
N ILE A 499 30.18 2.03 53.76
CA ILE A 499 30.39 0.75 54.43
C ILE A 499 31.81 0.62 55.01
N GLU A 500 32.83 0.87 54.19
CA GLU A 500 34.23 0.63 54.59
C GLU A 500 35.18 1.50 53.76
N ALA A 501 36.29 1.93 54.35
CA ALA A 501 37.33 2.75 53.74
C ALA A 501 38.71 2.10 53.92
N ASN A 502 39.54 2.17 52.88
CA ASN A 502 40.87 1.57 52.86
C ASN A 502 41.95 2.63 53.14
N ASP A 503 42.66 2.54 54.28
CA ASP A 503 43.76 3.47 54.69
C ASP A 503 44.93 3.53 53.68
N GLU A 504 45.11 2.49 52.83
CA GLU A 504 46.12 2.54 51.76
C GLU A 504 45.75 3.53 50.65
N VAL A 505 44.47 3.88 50.51
CA VAL A 505 43.94 4.75 49.45
C VAL A 505 43.42 6.07 50.03
N VAL A 506 42.70 6.03 51.14
CA VAL A 506 42.08 7.19 51.79
C VAL A 506 43.11 7.93 52.64
N LYS A 507 43.76 8.92 52.04
CA LYS A 507 44.89 9.67 52.61
C LYS A 507 44.67 11.17 52.52
N GLY A 508 45.15 11.92 53.50
CA GLY A 508 45.02 13.39 53.51
C GLY A 508 43.58 13.82 53.80
N ASN A 509 43.04 14.76 53.00
CA ASN A 509 41.67 15.23 53.18
C ASN A 509 40.69 14.48 52.26
N TYR A 510 39.69 13.81 52.83
CA TYR A 510 38.66 13.08 52.09
C TYR A 510 37.32 13.82 52.10
N THR A 511 36.54 13.71 51.02
CA THR A 511 35.19 14.29 50.92
C THR A 511 34.16 13.17 50.75
N VAL A 512 33.23 13.07 51.69
CA VAL A 512 32.14 12.09 51.64
C VAL A 512 31.16 12.47 50.51
N LYS A 513 30.77 11.46 49.71
CA LYS A 513 29.86 11.61 48.56
C LYS A 513 28.51 12.21 48.95
N GLU A 514 28.06 13.23 48.22
CA GLU A 514 26.76 13.88 48.41
C GLU A 514 25.61 12.85 48.32
N GLY A 515 24.61 12.97 49.20
CA GLY A 515 23.53 11.98 49.34
C GLY A 515 23.84 10.78 50.26
N THR A 516 25.06 10.67 50.80
CA THR A 516 25.37 9.72 51.90
C THR A 516 24.60 10.13 53.15
N GLU A 517 23.82 9.23 53.74
CA GLU A 517 23.03 9.50 54.96
C GLU A 517 23.60 8.80 56.20
N VAL A 518 24.25 7.65 56.04
CA VAL A 518 24.75 6.80 57.13
C VAL A 518 26.18 6.34 56.83
N ILE A 519 27.06 6.44 57.82
CA ILE A 519 28.41 5.85 57.82
C ILE A 519 28.38 4.65 58.78
N ALA A 520 28.80 3.48 58.32
CA ALA A 520 28.74 2.23 59.08
C ALA A 520 29.71 2.19 60.26
N ASP A 521 29.50 1.24 61.15
CA ASP A 521 30.39 0.97 62.28
C ASP A 521 31.77 0.56 61.75
N TYR A 522 32.83 1.04 62.39
CA TYR A 522 34.23 0.82 61.98
C TYR A 522 34.61 1.29 60.56
N ALA A 523 33.77 2.04 59.83
CA ALA A 523 33.97 2.30 58.40
C ALA A 523 35.31 2.96 58.01
N PHE A 524 35.86 3.88 58.82
CA PHE A 524 37.20 4.46 58.67
C PHE A 524 38.17 3.97 59.77
N SER A 525 37.86 2.86 60.45
CA SER A 525 38.67 2.40 61.59
C SER A 525 40.11 2.13 61.16
N ALA A 526 41.07 2.61 61.96
CA ALA A 526 42.49 2.60 61.66
C ALA A 526 42.91 3.30 60.35
N CYS A 527 42.11 4.25 59.83
CA CYS A 527 42.55 5.19 58.78
C CYS A 527 43.58 6.20 59.33
N THR A 528 44.80 5.73 59.59
CA THR A 528 45.89 6.52 60.21
C THR A 528 46.39 7.65 59.31
N SER A 529 46.21 7.53 58.00
CA SER A 529 46.68 8.48 56.99
C SER A 529 45.67 9.60 56.66
N LEU A 530 44.44 9.52 57.17
CA LEU A 530 43.41 10.53 57.03
C LEU A 530 43.72 11.74 57.92
N THR A 531 43.88 12.94 57.33
CA THR A 531 44.16 14.19 58.05
C THR A 531 42.95 15.12 58.17
N GLY A 532 41.98 14.99 57.27
CA GLY A 532 40.77 15.80 57.31
C GLY A 532 39.60 15.15 56.60
N ILE A 533 38.37 15.53 56.96
CA ILE A 533 37.16 15.00 56.34
C ILE A 533 36.12 16.09 56.09
N THR A 534 35.48 16.04 54.93
CA THR A 534 34.35 16.92 54.56
C THR A 534 33.06 16.11 54.51
N PHE A 535 32.06 16.52 55.29
CA PHE A 535 30.73 15.90 55.31
C PHE A 535 29.71 16.75 54.54
N PRO A 536 28.97 16.15 53.58
CA PRO A 536 27.86 16.81 52.91
C PRO A 536 26.65 16.99 53.84
N ALA A 537 25.69 17.81 53.43
CA ALA A 537 24.50 18.11 54.22
C ALA A 537 23.55 16.92 54.41
N SER A 538 23.73 15.85 53.63
CA SER A 538 22.92 14.63 53.70
C SER A 538 23.24 13.72 54.89
N VAL A 539 24.43 13.82 55.52
CA VAL A 539 24.87 12.88 56.57
C VAL A 539 24.04 13.07 57.85
N LYS A 540 23.46 11.99 58.34
CA LYS A 540 22.57 11.96 59.53
C LYS A 540 23.09 11.07 60.65
N VAL A 541 23.80 9.98 60.30
CA VAL A 541 24.33 9.01 61.28
C VAL A 541 25.78 8.64 60.97
N ILE A 542 26.60 8.57 62.01
CA ILE A 542 27.96 8.02 61.99
C ILE A 542 28.01 6.88 63.00
N GLY A 543 28.38 5.68 62.56
CA GLY A 543 28.35 4.44 63.35
C GLY A 543 29.34 4.37 64.50
N ASP A 544 29.21 3.33 65.32
CA ASP A 544 30.11 3.04 66.44
C ASP A 544 31.54 2.76 65.94
N ALA A 545 32.53 3.34 66.61
CA ALA A 545 33.95 3.22 66.28
C ALA A 545 34.34 3.58 64.82
N ALA A 546 33.46 4.27 64.07
CA ALA A 546 33.67 4.58 62.65
C ALA A 546 34.99 5.31 62.37
N PHE A 547 35.42 6.20 63.27
CA PHE A 547 36.72 6.90 63.21
C PHE A 547 37.69 6.45 64.32
N SER A 548 37.53 5.24 64.85
CA SER A 548 38.45 4.69 65.84
C SER A 548 39.86 4.55 65.25
N ASN A 549 40.89 4.85 66.03
CA ASN A 549 42.31 4.85 65.61
C ASN A 549 42.65 5.71 64.36
N CYS A 550 41.80 6.68 63.96
CA CYS A 550 42.13 7.69 62.94
C CYS A 550 43.13 8.75 63.47
N THR A 551 44.36 8.34 63.80
CA THR A 551 45.33 9.18 64.53
C THR A 551 45.81 10.42 63.77
N GLY A 552 45.63 10.47 62.45
CA GLY A 552 46.00 11.62 61.62
C GLY A 552 44.99 12.78 61.62
N LEU A 553 43.73 12.52 62.00
CA LEU A 553 42.59 13.39 61.74
C LEU A 553 42.61 14.67 62.58
N LYS A 554 42.53 15.83 61.91
CA LYS A 554 42.66 17.18 62.50
C LYS A 554 41.57 18.14 62.09
N ASP A 555 41.06 18.03 60.86
CA ASP A 555 40.12 19.01 60.28
C ASP A 555 38.80 18.35 59.86
N VAL A 556 37.67 18.96 60.22
CA VAL A 556 36.32 18.52 59.86
C VAL A 556 35.55 19.69 59.25
N ASN A 557 35.13 19.55 58.00
CA ASN A 557 34.34 20.54 57.29
C ASN A 557 32.89 20.07 57.15
N CYS A 558 31.95 20.83 57.67
CA CYS A 558 30.53 20.50 57.61
C CYS A 558 29.84 21.35 56.53
N GLY A 559 29.17 20.72 55.56
CA GLY A 559 28.37 21.39 54.52
C GLY A 559 27.07 22.05 55.02
N VAL A 560 26.95 22.29 56.33
CA VAL A 560 25.75 22.75 57.04
C VAL A 560 26.09 23.81 58.08
N ARG A 561 25.05 24.46 58.63
CA ARG A 561 25.21 25.38 59.76
C ARG A 561 25.46 24.61 61.05
N LYS A 562 26.07 25.28 62.04
CA LYS A 562 26.37 24.68 63.35
C LYS A 562 25.12 24.14 64.08
N ALA A 563 23.97 24.78 63.89
CA ALA A 563 22.69 24.34 64.45
C ALA A 563 22.12 23.09 63.77
N GLU A 564 22.40 22.91 62.48
CA GLU A 564 21.96 21.74 61.70
C GLU A 564 22.83 20.52 62.01
N TRP A 565 24.16 20.71 62.11
CA TRP A 565 25.11 19.67 62.50
C TRP A 565 24.83 19.04 63.87
N ALA A 566 24.23 19.78 64.79
CA ALA A 566 23.84 19.27 66.11
C ALA A 566 22.78 18.14 66.06
N ASN A 567 22.16 17.90 64.90
CA ASN A 567 21.20 16.80 64.69
C ASN A 567 21.84 15.51 64.15
N VAL A 568 23.14 15.52 63.82
CA VAL A 568 23.86 14.32 63.36
C VAL A 568 24.09 13.39 64.55
N THR A 569 23.61 12.15 64.44
CA THR A 569 23.85 11.12 65.46
C THR A 569 25.25 10.54 65.28
N ILE A 570 26.08 10.59 66.30
CA ILE A 570 27.45 10.04 66.28
C ILE A 570 27.54 8.92 67.31
N GLY A 571 27.95 7.74 66.86
CA GLY A 571 28.17 6.55 67.68
C GLY A 571 29.32 6.71 68.67
N THR A 572 29.40 5.76 69.58
CA THR A 572 30.47 5.63 70.57
C THR A 572 31.86 5.42 69.92
N GLU A 573 32.92 5.60 70.70
CA GLU A 573 34.32 5.40 70.30
C GLU A 573 34.86 6.27 69.12
N ASN A 574 34.09 7.25 68.63
CA ASN A 574 34.52 8.21 67.61
C ASN A 574 35.42 9.36 68.13
N SER A 575 36.33 9.08 69.06
CA SER A 575 37.12 10.13 69.75
C SER A 575 38.04 10.93 68.82
N ALA A 576 38.57 10.33 67.75
CA ALA A 576 39.41 11.06 66.80
C ALA A 576 38.61 12.13 66.02
N LEU A 577 37.39 11.80 65.60
CA LEU A 577 36.47 12.74 64.94
C LEU A 577 36.08 13.90 65.87
N LEU A 578 35.72 13.59 67.12
CA LEU A 578 35.22 14.59 68.08
C LEU A 578 36.32 15.54 68.60
N ASN A 579 37.59 15.17 68.47
CA ASN A 579 38.74 15.99 68.86
C ASN A 579 39.29 16.88 67.73
N ALA A 580 38.75 16.78 66.51
CA ALA A 580 39.15 17.56 65.34
C ALA A 580 38.51 18.97 65.31
N THR A 581 39.01 19.85 64.45
CA THR A 581 38.55 21.25 64.31
C THR A 581 37.39 21.36 63.32
N PHE A 582 36.28 21.98 63.72
CA PHE A 582 35.04 22.04 62.92
C PHE A 582 34.80 23.39 62.22
N THR A 583 34.38 23.35 60.94
CA THR A 583 34.01 24.52 60.11
C THR A 583 32.56 24.44 59.58
N PHE A 584 31.82 25.57 59.51
CA PHE A 584 30.37 25.65 59.19
C PHE A 584 29.98 26.82 58.25
N VAL A 585 28.74 26.81 57.72
CA VAL A 585 28.16 27.81 56.77
C VAL A 585 27.47 29.03 57.46
N PRO A 586 27.39 30.26 56.84
CA PRO A 586 26.76 31.48 57.43
C PRO A 586 25.24 31.74 57.19
N ASP A 587 24.68 32.85 57.76
CA ASP A 587 23.24 33.25 57.80
C ASP A 587 22.89 34.63 57.13
N PRO A 588 21.73 34.79 56.40
CA PRO A 588 21.28 36.07 55.75
C PRO A 588 19.83 36.59 56.07
N HIS A 589 19.41 37.77 55.53
CA HIS A 589 18.09 38.45 55.73
C HIS A 589 17.36 38.96 54.44
N VAL A 590 16.15 39.57 54.52
CA VAL A 590 15.16 39.77 53.41
C VAL A 590 14.70 41.24 53.15
N HIS A 591 14.28 41.59 51.90
CA HIS A 591 13.78 42.91 51.43
C HIS A 591 12.32 42.89 50.88
N SER A 592 11.65 44.05 50.71
CA SER A 592 10.30 44.23 50.12
C SER A 592 10.22 45.42 49.13
N TYR A 593 9.48 45.31 48.02
CA TYR A 593 9.46 46.29 46.90
C TYR A 593 8.03 46.70 46.52
N ASP A 594 7.50 47.73 47.19
CA ASP A 594 6.04 47.96 47.28
C ASP A 594 5.49 49.15 46.45
N GLU A 595 6.35 49.95 45.81
CA GLU A 595 5.95 51.15 45.04
C GLU A 595 6.22 50.96 43.53
N ILE A 596 5.24 51.24 42.66
CA ILE A 596 5.37 51.18 41.18
C ILE A 596 5.77 52.56 40.64
N VAL A 597 6.79 52.61 39.78
CA VAL A 597 7.41 53.84 39.29
C VAL A 597 7.16 54.10 37.80
N ASP A 598 7.05 53.04 36.98
CA ASP A 598 6.73 53.11 35.54
C ASP A 598 6.13 51.79 35.04
N GLU A 599 5.26 51.82 34.01
CA GLU A 599 4.59 50.62 33.44
C GLU A 599 4.15 50.81 31.98
N LEU A 600 4.53 49.87 31.11
CA LEU A 600 4.06 49.73 29.73
C LEU A 600 3.32 48.39 29.58
N LYS A 601 2.10 48.41 29.00
CA LYS A 601 1.27 47.21 28.84
C LYS A 601 1.62 46.43 27.58
N VAL A 602 1.76 45.10 27.72
CA VAL A 602 2.16 44.18 26.65
C VAL A 602 1.06 43.94 25.61
N THR A 603 1.44 43.76 24.34
CA THR A 603 0.56 43.37 23.23
C THR A 603 1.19 42.20 22.43
N CYS A 604 0.51 41.62 21.44
CA CYS A 604 1.04 40.48 20.67
C CYS A 604 2.32 40.80 19.87
N LEU A 605 2.62 42.09 19.63
CA LEU A 605 3.76 42.55 18.83
C LEU A 605 4.72 43.48 19.58
N GLU A 606 4.33 44.04 20.73
CA GLU A 606 5.17 44.94 21.53
C GLU A 606 5.29 44.48 22.99
N ALA A 607 6.52 44.53 23.50
CA ALA A 607 6.86 44.11 24.86
C ALA A 607 6.42 45.16 25.89
N GLY A 608 5.88 44.69 27.01
CA GLY A 608 5.59 45.52 28.18
C GLY A 608 6.74 45.50 29.19
N TYR A 609 6.65 46.34 30.22
CA TYR A 609 7.51 46.27 31.39
C TYR A 609 6.87 46.98 32.59
N LYS A 610 7.38 46.73 33.79
CA LYS A 610 6.97 47.39 35.03
C LYS A 610 8.18 47.58 35.95
N ILE A 611 8.33 48.77 36.51
CA ILE A 611 9.43 49.10 37.43
C ILE A 611 8.86 49.36 38.81
N THR A 612 9.38 48.67 39.84
CA THR A 612 9.05 48.92 41.25
C THR A 612 10.27 49.33 42.07
N LYS A 613 10.05 49.91 43.26
CA LYS A 613 11.10 50.45 44.12
C LYS A 613 10.94 50.01 45.58
N CYS A 614 12.06 49.69 46.22
CA CYS A 614 12.16 49.44 47.66
C CYS A 614 12.50 50.73 48.41
N SER A 615 12.08 50.80 49.68
CA SER A 615 12.39 51.91 50.60
C SER A 615 13.89 52.17 50.81
N CYS A 616 14.78 51.20 50.53
CA CYS A 616 16.23 51.38 50.58
C CYS A 616 16.82 52.12 49.36
N GLY A 617 16.01 52.37 48.33
CA GLY A 617 16.42 53.07 47.10
C GLY A 617 16.60 52.17 45.88
N ASP A 618 16.79 50.86 46.07
CA ASP A 618 16.88 49.88 44.99
C ASP A 618 15.60 49.81 44.16
N THR A 619 15.75 49.61 42.86
CA THR A 619 14.66 49.43 41.91
C THR A 619 14.72 48.04 41.27
N LYS A 620 13.55 47.45 41.03
CA LYS A 620 13.38 46.17 40.35
C LYS A 620 12.59 46.41 39.06
N ARG A 621 13.18 46.12 37.91
CA ARG A 621 12.50 46.12 36.61
C ARG A 621 12.06 44.69 36.29
N GLU A 622 10.77 44.51 36.02
CA GLU A 622 10.20 43.29 35.47
C GLU A 622 9.78 43.57 34.03
N ASP A 623 10.51 42.98 33.10
CA ASP A 623 10.24 43.08 31.68
C ASP A 623 9.29 41.95 31.24
N TYR A 624 8.22 42.32 30.53
CA TYR A 624 7.24 41.39 29.98
C TYR A 624 7.46 41.31 28.46
N PRO A 625 8.23 40.33 27.96
CA PRO A 625 8.51 40.23 26.53
C PRO A 625 7.21 40.20 25.72
N ALA A 626 7.25 40.73 24.51
CA ALA A 626 6.15 40.53 23.56
C ALA A 626 5.98 39.01 23.41
N PRO A 627 4.81 38.44 23.73
CA PRO A 627 4.60 36.99 23.66
C PRO A 627 4.78 36.43 22.24
N GLY A 628 4.74 37.30 21.22
CA GLY A 628 4.50 36.88 19.85
C GLY A 628 3.14 36.19 19.76
N HIS A 629 2.97 35.34 18.75
CA HIS A 629 1.86 34.40 18.73
C HIS A 629 2.21 33.18 19.60
N ILE A 630 1.66 33.10 20.81
CA ILE A 630 1.72 31.89 21.63
C ILE A 630 0.59 30.96 21.19
N PHE A 631 0.94 29.77 20.70
CA PHE A 631 -0.02 28.76 20.27
C PHE A 631 -0.19 27.66 21.32
N VAL A 632 -1.44 27.34 21.66
CA VAL A 632 -1.81 26.18 22.49
C VAL A 632 -2.79 25.34 21.68
N ASN A 633 -2.51 24.04 21.51
CA ASN A 633 -3.32 23.13 20.68
C ASN A 633 -3.54 23.63 19.24
N ASN A 634 -2.49 24.17 18.60
CA ASN A 634 -2.53 24.80 17.27
C ASN A 634 -3.54 25.97 17.16
N VAL A 635 -3.77 26.72 18.25
CA VAL A 635 -4.58 27.96 18.26
C VAL A 635 -3.83 29.06 19.01
N CYS A 636 -3.69 30.24 18.38
CA CYS A 636 -3.05 31.41 18.98
C CYS A 636 -3.90 31.95 20.13
N THR A 637 -3.35 31.98 21.35
CA THR A 637 -4.05 32.49 22.54
C THR A 637 -4.26 34.01 22.51
N GLY A 638 -3.63 34.72 21.58
CA GLY A 638 -3.79 36.17 21.39
C GLY A 638 -4.86 36.58 20.36
N CYS A 639 -5.03 35.81 19.27
CA CYS A 639 -5.95 36.16 18.17
C CYS A 639 -6.99 35.09 17.78
N GLY A 640 -6.86 33.85 18.28
CA GLY A 640 -7.83 32.76 18.04
C GLY A 640 -7.68 31.98 16.72
N GLY A 641 -6.69 32.30 15.87
CA GLY A 641 -6.40 31.56 14.62
C GLY A 641 -5.43 30.38 14.81
N ARG A 642 -5.40 29.44 13.85
CA ARG A 642 -4.39 28.34 13.79
C ARG A 642 -3.14 28.79 13.06
N GLU A 643 -1.98 28.19 13.35
CA GLU A 643 -0.70 28.51 12.67
C GLU A 643 -0.59 27.78 11.32
N TYR A 644 -0.94 26.50 11.33
CA TYR A 644 -0.94 25.61 10.18
C TYR A 644 -2.32 24.97 10.02
N ASP A 645 -2.80 24.93 8.78
CA ASP A 645 -3.87 24.01 8.39
C ASP A 645 -3.24 22.65 8.06
N ILE A 646 -3.85 21.59 8.59
CA ILE A 646 -3.28 20.24 8.57
C ILE A 646 -4.30 19.22 8.05
N SER A 647 -3.80 18.21 7.36
CA SER A 647 -4.49 16.95 7.10
C SER A 647 -3.82 15.84 7.89
N ILE A 648 -4.61 14.88 8.40
CA ILE A 648 -4.12 13.71 9.12
C ILE A 648 -4.56 12.46 8.36
N SER A 649 -3.61 11.64 7.95
CA SER A 649 -3.82 10.33 7.32
C SER A 649 -2.77 9.37 7.83
N ASN A 650 -3.13 8.09 8.07
CA ASN A 650 -2.20 7.05 8.52
C ASN A 650 -1.37 7.39 9.78
N ASN A 651 -1.94 8.18 10.71
CA ASN A 651 -1.26 8.74 11.90
C ASN A 651 -0.09 9.70 11.60
N GLU A 652 -0.02 10.25 10.39
CA GLU A 652 0.93 11.29 10.00
C GLU A 652 0.21 12.59 9.63
N VAL A 653 0.90 13.71 9.84
CA VAL A 653 0.44 15.07 9.53
C VAL A 653 1.07 15.54 8.22
N THR A 654 0.20 16.02 7.33
CA THR A 654 0.58 16.85 6.18
C THR A 654 0.18 18.30 6.50
N ILE A 655 1.14 19.22 6.44
CA ILE A 655 0.83 20.66 6.49
C ILE A 655 0.26 21.06 5.13
N ILE A 656 -1.01 21.47 5.06
CA ILE A 656 -1.72 21.80 3.81
C ILE A 656 -1.96 23.31 3.62
N GLY A 657 -1.66 24.12 4.63
CA GLY A 657 -1.79 25.58 4.60
C GLY A 657 -1.09 26.23 5.78
N CYS A 658 -0.83 27.54 5.70
CA CYS A 658 -0.27 28.35 6.78
C CYS A 658 -1.03 29.66 6.94
N HIS A 659 -0.99 30.25 8.13
CA HIS A 659 -1.64 31.52 8.43
C HIS A 659 -0.87 32.71 7.84
N GLU A 660 -1.57 33.72 7.31
CA GLU A 660 -0.96 34.88 6.64
C GLU A 660 0.01 35.69 7.53
N SER A 661 -0.17 35.64 8.85
CA SER A 661 0.71 36.32 9.83
C SER A 661 2.01 35.55 10.16
N LEU A 662 2.18 34.34 9.64
CA LEU A 662 3.41 33.56 9.80
C LEU A 662 4.56 34.27 9.08
N SER A 663 5.61 34.59 9.82
CA SER A 663 6.65 35.56 9.42
C SER A 663 8.00 35.27 10.08
N GLY A 664 9.09 35.75 9.48
CA GLY A 664 10.45 35.51 9.97
C GLY A 664 11.02 34.14 9.54
N ASN A 665 12.04 33.66 10.24
CA ASN A 665 12.61 32.33 10.03
C ASN A 665 11.86 31.31 10.89
N ILE A 666 11.12 30.41 10.25
CA ILE A 666 10.21 29.48 10.94
C ILE A 666 10.84 28.10 11.12
N VAL A 667 10.51 27.42 12.22
CA VAL A 667 10.91 26.04 12.48
C VAL A 667 9.66 25.18 12.48
N LEU A 668 9.51 24.31 11.48
CA LEU A 668 8.33 23.46 11.40
C LEU A 668 8.39 22.39 12.51
N PRO A 669 7.30 22.15 13.24
CA PRO A 669 7.28 21.17 14.32
C PRO A 669 7.42 19.75 13.76
N SER A 670 8.17 18.88 14.44
CA SER A 670 8.29 17.46 14.06
C SER A 670 7.02 16.65 14.36
N ALA A 671 6.10 17.18 15.17
CA ALA A 671 4.80 16.58 15.46
C ALA A 671 3.73 17.64 15.75
N ILE A 672 2.49 17.42 15.28
CA ILE A 672 1.32 18.25 15.60
C ILE A 672 0.21 17.34 16.13
N GLY A 673 -0.37 17.69 17.29
CA GLY A 673 -1.46 16.93 17.90
C GLY A 673 -1.09 15.51 18.36
N GLY A 674 0.21 15.20 18.50
CA GLY A 674 0.73 13.87 18.84
C GLY A 674 1.10 13.00 17.63
N TYR A 675 0.84 13.47 16.41
CA TYR A 675 1.16 12.78 15.15
C TYR A 675 2.40 13.39 14.50
N SER A 676 3.24 12.56 13.88
CA SER A 676 4.48 12.99 13.22
C SER A 676 4.19 13.87 11.99
N VAL A 677 4.91 14.99 11.82
CA VAL A 677 4.81 15.79 10.59
C VAL A 677 5.70 15.16 9.52
N ALA A 678 5.06 14.48 8.57
CA ALA A 678 5.73 13.69 7.54
C ALA A 678 5.82 14.41 6.18
N LYS A 679 4.91 15.37 5.91
CA LYS A 679 4.80 16.01 4.60
C LYS A 679 4.49 17.51 4.67
N ILE A 680 5.03 18.25 3.72
CA ILE A 680 4.56 19.59 3.36
C ILE A 680 3.71 19.41 2.09
N GLY A 681 2.42 19.72 2.17
CA GLY A 681 1.45 19.53 1.10
C GLY A 681 1.59 20.55 -0.03
N ALA A 682 0.85 20.32 -1.11
CA ALA A 682 0.85 21.23 -2.25
C ALA A 682 0.30 22.61 -1.86
N ASN A 683 0.97 23.68 -2.31
CA ASN A 683 0.66 25.08 -2.00
C ASN A 683 0.68 25.49 -0.51
N ALA A 684 1.22 24.66 0.40
CA ALA A 684 1.06 24.84 1.85
C ALA A 684 1.54 26.19 2.42
N PHE A 685 2.56 26.80 1.84
CA PHE A 685 3.09 28.13 2.18
C PHE A 685 2.97 29.13 1.02
N ALA A 686 2.30 28.75 -0.07
CA ALA A 686 2.30 29.52 -1.31
C ALA A 686 1.76 30.95 -1.11
N GLY A 687 2.47 31.92 -1.68
CA GLY A 687 2.14 33.34 -1.60
C GLY A 687 2.45 34.01 -0.26
N ASN A 688 3.02 33.31 0.74
CA ASN A 688 3.41 33.95 1.99
C ASN A 688 4.57 34.94 1.75
N LYS A 689 4.30 36.23 1.97
CA LYS A 689 5.23 37.35 1.73
C LYS A 689 6.04 37.77 2.97
N ASN A 690 6.04 36.99 4.05
CA ASN A 690 6.64 37.38 5.33
C ASN A 690 7.65 36.36 5.89
N ILE A 691 7.64 35.11 5.42
CA ILE A 691 8.62 34.08 5.79
C ILE A 691 9.96 34.38 5.11
N THR A 692 11.05 34.35 5.89
CA THR A 692 12.42 34.64 5.42
C THR A 692 13.36 33.43 5.43
N GLY A 693 12.95 32.36 6.12
CA GLY A 693 13.66 31.08 6.19
C GLY A 693 12.74 29.98 6.72
N VAL A 694 13.04 28.73 6.39
CA VAL A 694 12.26 27.56 6.85
C VAL A 694 13.23 26.44 7.27
N VAL A 695 13.11 26.01 8.52
CA VAL A 695 13.81 24.83 9.04
C VAL A 695 12.85 23.64 8.99
N ILE A 696 13.14 22.70 8.10
CA ILE A 696 12.36 21.47 7.90
C ILE A 696 12.88 20.38 8.87
N PRO A 697 12.04 19.77 9.72
CA PRO A 697 12.46 18.71 10.63
C PRO A 697 12.73 17.40 9.89
N SER A 698 13.59 16.56 10.46
CA SER A 698 13.99 15.26 9.89
C SER A 698 12.88 14.20 9.84
N THR A 699 11.66 14.54 10.25
CA THR A 699 10.46 13.72 10.08
C THR A 699 9.81 13.91 8.71
N VAL A 700 10.07 15.03 8.03
CA VAL A 700 9.49 15.32 6.71
C VAL A 700 10.22 14.54 5.62
N THR A 701 9.45 13.83 4.81
CA THR A 701 9.91 13.00 3.69
C THR A 701 9.53 13.56 2.32
N GLU A 702 8.54 14.46 2.25
CA GLU A 702 7.98 14.98 1.01
C GLU A 702 7.66 16.49 1.09
N ILE A 703 7.98 17.21 0.02
CA ILE A 703 7.61 18.62 -0.21
C ILE A 703 6.75 18.67 -1.48
N GLY A 704 5.48 19.08 -1.36
CA GLY A 704 4.51 19.02 -2.46
C GLY A 704 4.69 20.07 -3.56
N GLU A 705 3.90 19.93 -4.63
CA GLU A 705 3.87 20.89 -5.74
C GLU A 705 3.59 22.32 -5.23
N LYS A 706 4.35 23.30 -5.70
CA LYS A 706 4.18 24.72 -5.31
C LYS A 706 4.22 25.00 -3.80
N ALA A 707 4.80 24.11 -2.98
CA ALA A 707 4.78 24.23 -1.51
C ALA A 707 5.16 25.61 -0.97
N PHE A 708 6.17 26.28 -1.56
CA PHE A 708 6.63 27.63 -1.22
C PHE A 708 6.55 28.60 -2.43
N PHE A 709 5.66 28.32 -3.38
CA PHE A 709 5.51 29.14 -4.59
C PHE A 709 5.26 30.62 -4.24
N ASN A 710 5.94 31.57 -4.91
CA ASN A 710 5.71 33.01 -4.75
C ASN A 710 5.99 33.55 -3.32
N CYS A 711 6.91 32.90 -2.59
CA CYS A 711 7.42 33.36 -1.28
C CYS A 711 8.60 34.34 -1.42
N ASP A 712 8.31 35.60 -1.77
CA ASP A 712 9.32 36.60 -2.17
C ASP A 712 10.40 36.91 -1.14
N GLU A 713 10.06 36.81 0.15
CA GLU A 713 10.97 37.13 1.26
C GLU A 713 11.87 35.95 1.67
N LEU A 714 11.61 34.74 1.16
CA LEU A 714 12.37 33.53 1.51
C LEU A 714 13.80 33.62 0.98
N VAL A 715 14.79 33.73 1.87
CA VAL A 715 16.20 33.94 1.50
C VAL A 715 16.97 32.62 1.37
N ASN A 716 16.67 31.66 2.24
CA ASN A 716 17.36 30.37 2.32
C ASN A 716 16.41 29.27 2.82
N ILE A 717 16.66 28.05 2.34
CA ILE A 717 16.03 26.83 2.86
C ILE A 717 17.03 25.67 2.80
N SER A 718 16.94 24.76 3.77
CA SER A 718 17.78 23.55 3.86
C SER A 718 16.91 22.30 3.74
N ILE A 719 17.22 21.46 2.75
CA ILE A 719 16.56 20.18 2.53
C ILE A 719 17.25 19.10 3.40
N PRO A 720 16.57 18.51 4.39
CA PRO A 720 17.18 17.53 5.30
C PRO A 720 17.39 16.18 4.62
N ALA A 721 18.16 15.29 5.25
CA ALA A 721 18.47 13.96 4.70
C ALA A 721 17.24 13.06 4.47
N SER A 722 16.14 13.33 5.19
CA SER A 722 14.89 12.57 5.15
C SER A 722 14.02 12.84 3.92
N VAL A 723 14.18 13.98 3.23
CA VAL A 723 13.33 14.33 2.08
C VAL A 723 13.71 13.51 0.86
N THR A 724 12.79 12.64 0.42
CA THR A 724 12.96 11.72 -0.71
C THR A 724 12.17 12.12 -1.95
N ALA A 725 11.18 13.00 -1.81
CA ALA A 725 10.33 13.47 -2.90
C ALA A 725 10.10 14.98 -2.84
N MET A 726 10.04 15.62 -4.01
CA MET A 726 9.78 17.05 -4.18
C MET A 726 8.90 17.28 -5.41
N GLY A 727 7.80 17.99 -5.26
CA GLY A 727 6.88 18.34 -6.34
C GLY A 727 7.40 19.48 -7.22
N SER A 728 6.89 19.57 -8.44
CA SER A 728 7.22 20.65 -9.38
C SER A 728 6.91 22.04 -8.80
N LEU A 729 7.65 23.06 -9.23
CA LEU A 729 7.45 24.46 -8.84
C LEU A 729 7.53 24.73 -7.32
N ALA A 730 8.05 23.80 -6.50
CA ALA A 730 8.07 23.92 -5.04
C ALA A 730 8.65 25.24 -4.51
N PHE A 731 9.60 25.85 -5.23
CA PHE A 731 10.26 27.12 -4.91
C PHE A 731 10.20 28.16 -6.05
N ALA A 732 9.29 27.99 -7.02
CA ALA A 732 9.16 28.95 -8.12
C ALA A 732 8.64 30.31 -7.63
N ASP A 733 9.07 31.38 -8.30
CA ASP A 733 8.81 32.78 -7.92
C ASP A 733 9.28 33.21 -6.50
N CYS A 734 10.20 32.47 -5.85
CA CYS A 734 10.85 32.92 -4.61
C CYS A 734 11.92 34.00 -4.87
N ALA A 735 11.49 35.24 -5.08
CA ALA A 735 12.32 36.35 -5.58
C ALA A 735 13.62 36.68 -4.81
N LYS A 736 13.79 36.28 -3.54
CA LYS A 736 15.03 36.44 -2.76
C LYS A 736 15.78 35.14 -2.46
N LEU A 737 15.27 33.99 -2.92
CA LEU A 737 15.93 32.70 -2.71
C LEU A 737 17.15 32.63 -3.62
N SER A 738 18.33 32.84 -3.03
CA SER A 738 19.59 33.00 -3.76
C SER A 738 20.45 31.74 -3.81
N ALA A 739 20.17 30.78 -2.92
CA ALA A 739 20.75 29.43 -2.89
C ALA A 739 19.84 28.49 -2.09
N LEU A 740 19.73 27.23 -2.52
CA LEU A 740 19.31 26.14 -1.64
C LEU A 740 20.53 25.47 -1.02
N SER A 741 20.29 24.76 0.09
CA SER A 741 21.24 23.81 0.66
C SER A 741 20.57 22.45 0.85
N VAL A 742 21.34 21.38 0.69
CA VAL A 742 20.86 20.00 0.88
C VAL A 742 21.83 19.30 1.82
N SER A 743 21.31 18.52 2.77
CA SER A 743 22.14 17.69 3.65
C SER A 743 23.03 16.74 2.85
N ALA A 744 24.30 16.61 3.22
CA ALA A 744 25.25 15.69 2.57
C ALA A 744 24.73 14.24 2.52
N ASP A 745 24.01 13.84 3.57
CA ASP A 745 23.42 12.51 3.76
C ASP A 745 22.09 12.31 2.99
N ASN A 746 21.55 13.34 2.31
CA ASN A 746 20.35 13.16 1.49
C ASN A 746 20.63 12.23 0.31
N ALA A 747 19.81 11.18 0.15
CA ALA A 747 20.02 10.13 -0.85
C ALA A 747 19.47 10.46 -2.26
N LYS A 748 18.69 11.54 -2.42
CA LYS A 748 17.93 11.84 -3.65
C LYS A 748 18.32 13.16 -4.31
N PHE A 749 18.78 14.13 -3.54
CA PHE A 749 19.07 15.48 -4.00
C PHE A 749 20.49 15.92 -3.64
N THR A 750 21.00 16.92 -4.37
CA THR A 750 22.25 17.62 -4.04
C THR A 750 22.22 19.03 -4.63
N THR A 751 23.21 19.86 -4.29
CA THR A 751 23.42 21.15 -4.92
C THR A 751 24.81 21.25 -5.54
N ASP A 752 25.00 22.21 -6.43
CA ASP A 752 26.33 22.69 -6.80
C ASP A 752 26.82 23.79 -5.83
N GLU A 753 27.97 24.38 -6.15
CA GLU A 753 28.54 25.52 -5.43
C GLU A 753 27.70 26.80 -5.54
N ASN A 754 26.79 26.87 -6.53
CA ASN A 754 25.89 28.00 -6.73
C ASN A 754 24.57 27.89 -5.97
N GLY A 755 24.30 26.76 -5.31
CA GLY A 755 23.04 26.48 -4.62
C GLY A 755 21.90 26.06 -5.56
N VAL A 756 22.21 25.66 -6.80
CA VAL A 756 21.26 25.11 -7.77
C VAL A 756 20.94 23.67 -7.39
N LEU A 757 19.67 23.29 -7.44
CA LEU A 757 19.19 21.98 -6.99
C LEU A 757 19.22 20.95 -8.12
N PHE A 758 19.82 19.80 -7.84
CA PHE A 758 19.94 18.65 -8.75
C PHE A 758 19.43 17.36 -8.10
N ASN A 759 19.18 16.35 -8.92
CA ASN A 759 19.16 14.96 -8.43
C ASN A 759 20.55 14.55 -7.88
N LYS A 760 20.62 13.50 -7.04
CA LYS A 760 21.85 13.13 -6.30
C LYS A 760 23.08 12.91 -7.19
N VAL A 761 22.87 12.42 -8.42
CA VAL A 761 23.92 12.11 -9.40
C VAL A 761 24.27 13.28 -10.34
N LYS A 762 23.62 14.44 -10.18
CA LYS A 762 23.78 15.65 -11.01
C LYS A 762 23.49 15.46 -12.51
N THR A 763 22.64 14.49 -12.86
CA THR A 763 22.19 14.29 -14.26
C THR A 763 20.95 15.11 -14.62
N GLU A 764 20.28 15.72 -13.64
CA GLU A 764 19.08 16.54 -13.82
C GLU A 764 19.13 17.81 -12.97
N ILE A 765 18.82 18.96 -13.57
CA ILE A 765 18.52 20.21 -12.83
C ILE A 765 17.04 20.21 -12.45
N LEU A 766 16.74 20.34 -11.17
CA LEU A 766 15.38 20.38 -10.63
C LEU A 766 14.89 21.80 -10.37
N TYR A 767 15.77 22.70 -9.92
CA TYR A 767 15.42 24.10 -9.64
C TYR A 767 16.65 25.02 -9.58
N TYR A 768 16.54 26.19 -10.21
CA TYR A 768 17.53 27.26 -10.17
C TYR A 768 17.04 28.44 -9.27
N PRO A 769 17.83 28.91 -8.29
CA PRO A 769 17.44 30.00 -7.38
C PRO A 769 17.30 31.34 -8.09
N THR A 770 16.07 31.83 -8.25
CA THR A 770 15.78 33.05 -9.04
C THR A 770 16.22 34.34 -8.35
N GLY A 771 16.42 34.33 -7.02
CA GLY A 771 16.99 35.45 -6.25
C GLY A 771 18.51 35.61 -6.41
N LYS A 772 19.17 34.77 -7.21
CA LYS A 772 20.59 34.91 -7.53
C LYS A 772 20.79 36.03 -8.56
N ALA A 773 21.55 37.07 -8.19
CA ALA A 773 21.84 38.24 -9.03
C ALA A 773 22.78 37.97 -10.24
N SER A 774 22.91 36.71 -10.67
CA SER A 774 23.61 36.38 -11.91
C SER A 774 22.79 36.80 -13.13
N VAL A 775 23.47 36.95 -14.26
CA VAL A 775 22.83 37.04 -15.59
C VAL A 775 23.31 35.93 -16.53
N THR A 776 24.23 35.08 -16.06
CA THR A 776 24.77 33.93 -16.77
C THR A 776 24.74 32.68 -15.91
N TYR A 777 24.56 31.51 -16.52
CA TYR A 777 24.74 30.23 -15.85
C TYR A 777 25.36 29.20 -16.79
N GLU A 778 26.32 28.44 -16.29
CA GLU A 778 26.97 27.34 -17.00
C GLU A 778 26.49 26.02 -16.39
N ILE A 779 25.74 25.25 -17.16
CA ILE A 779 25.24 23.95 -16.73
C ILE A 779 26.41 22.95 -16.73
N PRO A 780 26.68 22.24 -15.61
CA PRO A 780 27.79 21.29 -15.55
C PRO A 780 27.67 20.14 -16.56
N ASP A 781 28.81 19.74 -17.15
CA ASP A 781 28.88 18.53 -17.98
C ASP A 781 28.38 17.30 -17.22
N GLY A 782 27.68 16.41 -17.92
CA GLY A 782 27.01 15.24 -17.35
C GLY A 782 25.54 15.46 -16.99
N VAL A 783 25.06 16.72 -16.97
CA VAL A 783 23.61 17.00 -16.96
C VAL A 783 23.01 16.51 -18.28
N MET A 784 21.98 15.67 -18.17
CA MET A 784 21.25 15.05 -19.27
C MET A 784 19.87 15.69 -19.46
N VAL A 785 19.26 16.19 -18.38
CA VAL A 785 17.90 16.76 -18.37
C VAL A 785 17.88 18.12 -17.68
N ILE A 786 17.23 19.09 -18.31
CA ILE A 786 16.80 20.33 -17.67
C ILE A 786 15.33 20.14 -17.30
N GLY A 787 15.07 19.88 -16.01
CA GLY A 787 13.77 19.42 -15.52
C GLY A 787 12.65 20.45 -15.62
N LYS A 788 11.42 19.96 -15.46
CA LYS A 788 10.18 20.74 -15.59
C LYS A 788 10.20 22.00 -14.72
N ASN A 789 10.09 23.16 -15.35
CA ASN A 789 10.14 24.49 -14.71
C ASN A 789 11.46 24.85 -13.98
N ALA A 790 12.59 24.22 -14.31
CA ALA A 790 13.87 24.43 -13.60
C ALA A 790 14.33 25.90 -13.45
N PHE A 791 14.17 26.73 -14.48
CA PHE A 791 14.50 28.17 -14.49
C PHE A 791 13.26 29.07 -14.54
N ASN A 792 12.08 28.53 -14.19
CA ASN A 792 10.81 29.24 -14.32
C ASN A 792 10.79 30.58 -13.56
N GLY A 793 10.33 31.64 -14.23
CA GLY A 793 10.23 32.99 -13.67
C GLY A 793 11.56 33.78 -13.61
N TYR A 794 12.69 33.22 -14.05
CA TYR A 794 13.99 33.88 -13.95
C TYR A 794 14.25 34.93 -15.06
N ALA A 795 13.51 36.03 -15.01
CA ALA A 795 13.56 37.11 -16.00
C ALA A 795 14.93 37.78 -16.16
N SER A 796 15.86 37.61 -15.21
CA SER A 796 17.22 38.19 -15.24
C SER A 796 18.27 37.36 -15.99
N LEU A 797 17.97 36.11 -16.37
CA LEU A 797 18.90 35.28 -17.15
C LEU A 797 19.12 35.88 -18.54
N VAL A 798 20.36 36.16 -18.93
CA VAL A 798 20.71 36.71 -20.25
C VAL A 798 21.43 35.69 -21.12
N THR A 799 22.23 34.79 -20.53
CA THR A 799 22.95 33.74 -21.25
C THR A 799 23.00 32.43 -20.47
N VAL A 800 22.76 31.31 -21.14
CA VAL A 800 22.97 29.98 -20.57
C VAL A 800 23.94 29.18 -21.43
N THR A 801 24.92 28.54 -20.79
CA THR A 801 25.78 27.54 -21.45
C THR A 801 25.19 26.16 -21.15
N ILE A 802 24.84 25.41 -22.20
CA ILE A 802 24.19 24.10 -22.14
C ILE A 802 25.19 23.05 -22.67
N PRO A 803 25.54 22.01 -21.90
CA PRO A 803 26.54 21.05 -22.32
C PRO A 803 25.99 20.06 -23.34
N ALA A 804 26.88 19.50 -24.17
CA ALA A 804 26.58 18.50 -25.19
C ALA A 804 25.96 17.20 -24.64
N SER A 805 25.99 16.99 -23.32
CA SER A 805 25.32 15.88 -22.63
C SER A 805 23.80 16.07 -22.49
N VAL A 806 23.27 17.30 -22.58
CA VAL A 806 21.82 17.53 -22.43
C VAL A 806 21.07 16.89 -23.60
N LYS A 807 20.09 16.06 -23.26
CA LYS A 807 19.20 15.35 -24.19
C LYS A 807 17.78 15.93 -24.17
N THR A 808 17.34 16.44 -23.02
CA THR A 808 15.94 16.89 -22.83
C THR A 808 15.88 18.20 -22.06
N VAL A 809 14.98 19.07 -22.50
CA VAL A 809 14.53 20.29 -21.80
C VAL A 809 13.02 20.17 -21.63
N ASP A 810 12.57 19.92 -20.39
CA ASP A 810 11.18 19.62 -20.09
C ASP A 810 10.26 20.85 -20.07
N GLU A 811 8.95 20.59 -19.94
CA GLU A 811 7.90 21.60 -20.07
C GLU A 811 8.17 22.82 -19.19
N GLY A 812 8.17 24.01 -19.81
CA GLY A 812 8.32 25.29 -19.11
C GLY A 812 9.64 25.49 -18.37
N ALA A 813 10.68 24.67 -18.61
CA ALA A 813 11.99 24.80 -17.98
C ALA A 813 12.58 26.22 -18.05
N PHE A 814 12.37 26.93 -19.16
CA PHE A 814 12.76 28.34 -19.36
C PHE A 814 11.56 29.30 -19.51
N ASP A 815 10.37 28.93 -19.01
CA ASP A 815 9.21 29.82 -19.04
C ASP A 815 9.43 31.04 -18.12
N GLY A 816 8.96 32.22 -18.51
CA GLY A 816 9.25 33.49 -17.82
C GLY A 816 10.73 33.98 -17.90
N CYS A 817 11.65 33.29 -18.57
CA CYS A 817 13.03 33.75 -18.79
C CYS A 817 13.14 34.86 -19.86
N GLU A 818 12.36 35.94 -19.75
CA GLU A 818 12.22 36.97 -20.79
C GLU A 818 13.53 37.69 -21.16
N GLY A 819 14.51 37.73 -20.25
CA GLY A 819 15.83 38.32 -20.49
C GLY A 819 16.76 37.49 -21.38
N LEU A 820 16.43 36.22 -21.65
CA LEU A 820 17.35 35.24 -22.25
C LEU A 820 17.60 35.58 -23.73
N LYS A 821 18.83 35.99 -24.03
CA LYS A 821 19.25 36.44 -25.38
C LYS A 821 20.17 35.45 -26.08
N LYS A 822 20.99 34.70 -25.34
CA LYS A 822 21.99 33.81 -25.91
C LYS A 822 22.03 32.43 -25.25
N VAL A 823 22.24 31.40 -26.06
CA VAL A 823 22.50 30.02 -25.66
C VAL A 823 23.87 29.62 -26.24
N ASN A 824 24.80 29.23 -25.39
CA ASN A 824 26.05 28.61 -25.83
C ASN A 824 25.88 27.09 -25.67
N PHE A 825 25.75 26.34 -26.76
CA PHE A 825 25.70 24.88 -26.68
C PHE A 825 27.10 24.32 -26.93
N THR A 826 27.63 23.51 -26.01
CA THR A 826 29.01 22.98 -26.15
C THR A 826 29.14 21.86 -27.19
N GLY A 827 28.01 21.41 -27.76
CA GLY A 827 27.99 20.47 -28.87
C GLY A 827 27.81 21.14 -30.24
N THR A 828 27.87 20.33 -31.29
CA THR A 828 27.56 20.72 -32.68
C THR A 828 26.06 21.00 -32.87
N GLU A 829 25.69 21.80 -33.88
CA GLU A 829 24.29 22.06 -34.27
C GLU A 829 23.48 20.76 -34.50
N THR A 830 24.08 19.72 -35.09
CA THR A 830 23.43 18.40 -35.27
C THR A 830 23.09 17.69 -33.95
N LYS A 831 23.84 17.96 -32.88
CA LYS A 831 23.54 17.47 -31.52
C LYS A 831 22.43 18.32 -30.89
N TRP A 832 22.46 19.64 -31.09
CA TRP A 832 21.40 20.55 -30.63
C TRP A 832 20.03 20.18 -31.23
N ASN A 833 19.97 19.88 -32.52
CA ASN A 833 18.75 19.47 -33.21
C ASN A 833 18.22 18.09 -32.78
N ARG A 834 18.94 17.36 -31.90
CA ARG A 834 18.47 16.13 -31.24
C ARG A 834 18.06 16.35 -29.78
N VAL A 835 18.23 17.56 -29.23
CA VAL A 835 17.76 17.91 -27.90
C VAL A 835 16.24 18.04 -27.94
N ILE A 836 15.54 17.23 -27.17
CA ILE A 836 14.08 17.26 -27.07
C ILE A 836 13.70 18.47 -26.21
N ILE A 837 13.18 19.52 -26.84
CA ILE A 837 12.68 20.72 -26.15
C ILE A 837 11.15 20.65 -26.11
N ARG A 838 10.59 20.42 -24.92
CA ARG A 838 9.13 20.38 -24.71
C ARG A 838 8.52 21.80 -24.69
N ASP A 839 7.20 21.87 -24.64
CA ASP A 839 6.41 23.11 -24.68
C ASP A 839 6.79 24.14 -23.61
N LYS A 840 6.38 25.40 -23.85
CA LYS A 840 6.61 26.58 -23.00
C LYS A 840 8.08 27.03 -22.84
N ASN A 841 9.02 26.45 -23.58
CA ASN A 841 10.42 26.89 -23.65
C ASN A 841 10.67 27.99 -24.71
N ALA A 842 9.73 28.93 -24.87
CA ALA A 842 9.80 29.96 -25.91
C ALA A 842 11.02 30.91 -25.79
N PRO A 843 11.49 31.30 -24.59
CA PRO A 843 12.72 32.11 -24.49
C PRO A 843 13.97 31.36 -24.96
N LEU A 844 14.11 30.07 -24.62
CA LEU A 844 15.23 29.23 -25.05
C LEU A 844 15.28 29.08 -26.59
N THR A 845 14.12 28.82 -27.20
CA THR A 845 14.04 28.63 -28.66
C THR A 845 14.24 29.93 -29.44
N LYS A 846 13.87 31.09 -28.89
CA LYS A 846 14.08 32.42 -29.50
C LYS A 846 15.48 33.01 -29.33
N ALA A 847 16.23 32.59 -28.31
CA ALA A 847 17.59 33.07 -28.05
C ALA A 847 18.56 32.73 -29.21
N GLU A 848 19.55 33.59 -29.43
CA GLU A 848 20.67 33.39 -30.36
C GLU A 848 21.50 32.17 -29.90
N LYS A 849 21.82 31.25 -30.81
CA LYS A 849 22.53 30.01 -30.49
C LYS A 849 23.94 30.05 -31.05
N THR A 850 24.87 29.53 -30.27
CA THR A 850 26.25 29.27 -30.71
C THR A 850 26.60 27.82 -30.42
N PHE A 851 27.35 27.20 -31.32
CA PHE A 851 27.69 25.78 -31.32
C PHE A 851 29.21 25.61 -31.35
N ALA A 852 29.71 24.44 -30.97
CA ALA A 852 31.12 24.09 -31.16
C ALA A 852 31.43 23.83 -32.65
N ASP A 853 32.64 24.22 -33.08
CA ASP A 853 33.15 23.96 -34.43
C ASP A 853 33.24 22.44 -34.69
N LEU A 854 32.96 22.04 -35.93
CA LEU A 854 33.14 20.66 -36.38
C LEU A 854 34.64 20.29 -36.34
N SER A 855 34.96 19.11 -35.82
CA SER A 855 36.31 18.55 -35.96
C SER A 855 36.61 18.26 -37.44
N ASP A 856 37.88 18.29 -37.84
CA ASP A 856 38.27 18.03 -39.23
C ASP A 856 37.92 16.60 -39.69
N ALA A 857 37.83 15.65 -38.76
CA ALA A 857 37.30 14.31 -38.99
C ALA A 857 35.78 14.29 -39.26
N GLU A 858 34.99 15.10 -38.55
CA GLU A 858 33.54 15.22 -38.80
C GLU A 858 33.25 15.94 -40.14
N LYS A 859 34.07 16.94 -40.50
CA LYS A 859 34.03 17.58 -41.84
C LYS A 859 34.27 16.53 -42.94
N ALA A 860 35.29 15.68 -42.77
CA ALA A 860 35.59 14.59 -43.71
C ALA A 860 34.46 13.54 -43.78
N LEU A 861 33.81 13.23 -42.65
CA LEU A 861 32.70 12.27 -42.60
C LEU A 861 31.45 12.76 -43.34
N VAL A 862 31.13 14.07 -43.28
CA VAL A 862 30.03 14.66 -44.06
C VAL A 862 30.32 14.57 -45.56
N VAL A 863 31.56 14.84 -45.99
CA VAL A 863 32.00 14.67 -47.38
C VAL A 863 31.91 13.20 -47.83
N SER A 864 32.30 12.24 -46.99
CA SER A 864 32.23 10.81 -47.32
C SER A 864 30.79 10.27 -47.46
N LYS A 865 29.83 10.81 -46.68
CA LYS A 865 28.42 10.40 -46.74
C LYS A 865 27.70 10.91 -47.98
N LEU A 866 28.20 11.98 -48.62
CA LEU A 866 27.75 12.41 -49.94
C LEU A 866 28.16 11.44 -51.07
N LEU A 867 29.11 10.53 -50.82
CA LEU A 867 29.69 9.63 -51.82
C LEU A 867 29.08 8.21 -51.87
N MET A 868 28.10 7.88 -51.02
CA MET A 868 27.54 6.51 -50.90
C MET A 868 26.11 6.36 -51.41
N VAL A 869 25.84 6.76 -52.66
CA VAL A 869 24.72 6.19 -53.44
C VAL A 869 25.14 5.93 -54.88
N TYR A 870 24.80 4.72 -55.35
CA TYR A 870 24.82 4.23 -56.73
C TYR A 870 26.14 3.79 -57.38
N ASN A 871 26.29 2.46 -57.42
CA ASN A 871 27.20 1.74 -58.29
C ASN A 871 26.43 1.40 -59.60
N ALA A 872 26.56 2.22 -60.64
CA ALA A 872 25.95 1.96 -61.95
C ALA A 872 26.85 2.37 -63.12
N ASP A 873 26.75 1.59 -64.19
CA ASP A 873 27.54 1.68 -65.41
C ASP A 873 27.16 2.94 -66.23
N VAL A 874 28.01 3.97 -66.23
CA VAL A 874 27.73 5.26 -66.89
C VAL A 874 28.32 5.33 -68.30
N SER A 875 27.89 4.44 -69.19
CA SER A 875 28.07 4.65 -70.63
C SER A 875 27.01 5.65 -71.14
N THR A 876 27.42 6.90 -71.37
CA THR A 876 26.67 7.94 -72.11
C THR A 876 25.30 8.37 -71.57
N LYS A 877 25.30 9.30 -70.59
CA LYS A 877 24.47 10.54 -70.53
C LYS A 877 24.72 11.28 -69.20
N GLY A 878 24.59 12.62 -69.22
CA GLY A 878 24.91 13.47 -68.08
C GLY A 878 23.94 13.35 -66.90
N ILE A 879 24.43 13.70 -65.72
CA ILE A 879 23.69 13.77 -64.45
C ILE A 879 23.56 15.24 -64.08
N ASN A 880 22.33 15.72 -63.87
CA ASN A 880 22.10 17.06 -63.28
C ASN A 880 21.96 16.93 -61.76
N ILE A 881 22.67 17.78 -61.03
CA ILE A 881 22.55 17.94 -59.58
C ILE A 881 22.03 19.35 -59.33
N ILE A 882 20.84 19.46 -58.73
CA ILE A 882 20.22 20.74 -58.39
C ILE A 882 20.60 21.07 -56.95
N LEU A 883 21.18 22.26 -56.74
CA LEU A 883 21.43 22.85 -55.42
C LEU A 883 20.74 24.21 -55.38
N THR A 884 19.91 24.45 -54.38
CA THR A 884 19.21 25.72 -54.16
C THR A 884 19.62 26.33 -52.82
N GLU A 885 20.08 27.58 -52.83
CA GLU A 885 20.37 28.32 -51.61
C GLU A 885 19.07 28.85 -50.95
N SER A 886 18.59 28.14 -49.94
CA SER A 886 17.79 28.72 -48.86
C SER A 886 17.98 27.92 -47.57
N ASP A 887 18.63 28.53 -46.58
CA ASP A 887 18.72 28.09 -45.18
C ASP A 887 19.27 26.68 -44.89
N LYS A 888 20.59 26.52 -45.13
CA LYS A 888 21.52 25.57 -44.45
C LYS A 888 21.05 24.12 -44.20
N THR A 889 20.17 23.59 -45.03
CA THR A 889 19.79 22.18 -45.04
C THR A 889 19.77 21.65 -46.48
N VAL A 890 20.66 20.71 -46.80
CA VAL A 890 20.70 20.08 -48.13
C VAL A 890 19.65 18.98 -48.18
N GLY A 891 18.49 19.29 -48.75
CA GLY A 891 17.44 18.33 -49.06
C GLY A 891 17.45 17.94 -50.54
N ILE A 892 17.42 16.64 -50.85
CA ILE A 892 17.24 16.16 -52.22
C ILE A 892 15.75 16.19 -52.56
N MET A 893 15.33 17.08 -53.46
CA MET A 893 14.02 17.01 -54.12
C MET A 893 14.10 16.31 -55.48
N ALA A 894 12.98 15.70 -55.86
CA ALA A 894 12.82 14.68 -56.91
C ALA A 894 13.61 14.88 -58.23
N VAL A 895 14.09 13.75 -58.77
CA VAL A 895 14.55 13.64 -60.17
C VAL A 895 13.33 13.60 -61.07
N ASP A 896 13.13 14.63 -61.90
CA ASP A 896 12.12 14.61 -62.96
C ASP A 896 12.78 14.66 -64.36
N MET A 897 12.18 13.94 -65.31
CA MET A 897 12.71 13.77 -66.67
C MET A 897 11.85 14.53 -67.68
N LEU A 898 12.24 15.76 -68.01
CA LEU A 898 11.60 16.54 -69.07
C LEU A 898 12.54 16.85 -70.23
N ALA A 899 11.95 16.99 -71.42
CA ALA A 899 12.67 17.06 -72.67
C ALA A 899 12.36 18.35 -73.45
N LYS A 900 13.44 18.92 -74.00
CA LYS A 900 13.54 19.68 -75.26
C LYS A 900 13.10 21.15 -75.35
N ASP A 901 13.98 21.86 -76.08
CA ASP A 901 13.77 22.96 -77.05
C ASP A 901 13.40 24.38 -76.54
N GLY A 902 14.36 25.33 -76.68
CA GLY A 902 14.06 26.71 -77.11
C GLY A 902 14.69 27.90 -76.33
N GLU A 903 15.77 28.49 -76.88
CA GLU A 903 16.17 29.93 -76.89
C GLU A 903 15.99 30.77 -75.58
N THR A 904 17.03 31.35 -74.96
CA THR A 904 17.77 32.56 -75.46
C THR A 904 19.01 32.83 -74.57
N GLU A 905 20.13 33.28 -75.14
CA GLU A 905 21.45 33.35 -74.48
C GLU A 905 21.80 34.71 -73.80
N VAL A 906 22.50 34.66 -72.66
CA VAL A 906 23.38 35.75 -72.16
C VAL A 906 24.69 35.14 -71.66
N SER A 907 25.80 35.40 -72.36
CA SER A 907 27.12 34.87 -72.04
C SER A 907 28.01 35.88 -71.31
N ILE A 908 28.68 35.45 -70.23
CA ILE A 908 29.77 36.20 -69.59
C ILE A 908 31.02 35.30 -69.57
N GLU A 909 32.10 35.73 -70.23
CA GLU A 909 33.37 35.00 -70.24
C GLU A 909 34.27 35.39 -69.05
N THR A 910 34.65 34.38 -68.27
CA THR A 910 35.96 34.31 -67.60
C THR A 910 36.46 32.86 -67.58
N ASP A 911 37.64 32.64 -68.15
CA ASP A 911 38.53 31.48 -67.93
C ASP A 911 37.91 30.08 -68.05
N GLY A 912 37.23 29.82 -69.18
CA GLY A 912 37.16 28.49 -69.79
C GLY A 912 36.05 27.55 -69.33
N THR A 913 35.11 28.00 -68.49
CA THR A 913 33.90 27.22 -68.15
C THR A 913 32.66 27.92 -68.67
N LEU A 914 31.84 27.22 -69.47
CA LEU A 914 30.56 27.74 -69.97
C LEU A 914 29.47 27.48 -68.92
N ILE A 915 28.96 28.57 -68.34
CA ILE A 915 27.82 28.57 -67.42
C ILE A 915 26.63 29.19 -68.16
N GLU A 916 25.56 28.41 -68.34
CA GLU A 916 24.27 28.93 -68.80
C GLU A 916 23.38 29.26 -67.60
N VAL A 917 22.73 30.42 -67.63
CA VAL A 917 21.85 30.94 -66.58
C VAL A 917 20.47 31.20 -67.17
N TYR A 918 19.43 30.65 -66.54
CA TYR A 918 18.04 30.86 -66.95
C TYR A 918 17.33 31.88 -66.02
N GLU A 919 16.24 32.50 -66.49
CA GLU A 919 15.53 33.58 -65.77
C GLU A 919 14.90 33.15 -64.43
N ASP A 920 14.89 31.84 -64.10
CA ASP A 920 14.38 31.29 -62.85
C ASP A 920 15.46 31.10 -61.74
N GLY A 921 16.74 31.36 -62.06
CA GLY A 921 17.85 31.22 -61.11
C GLY A 921 18.52 29.85 -61.09
N THR A 922 18.27 28.98 -62.07
CA THR A 922 19.02 27.73 -62.26
C THR A 922 20.33 27.92 -63.04
N TYR A 923 21.33 27.09 -62.73
CA TYR A 923 22.67 27.09 -63.35
C TYR A 923 22.95 25.75 -64.05
N ASN A 924 23.42 25.81 -65.30
CA ASN A 924 23.97 24.66 -66.02
C ASN A 924 25.49 24.80 -66.16
N LEU A 925 26.24 23.71 -65.94
CA LEU A 925 27.70 23.70 -65.98
C LEU A 925 28.18 22.77 -67.10
N LEU A 926 28.61 23.36 -68.23
CA LEU A 926 29.02 22.64 -69.44
C LEU A 926 30.55 22.61 -69.56
N ILE A 927 31.14 21.47 -69.19
CA ILE A 927 32.56 21.19 -69.44
C ILE A 927 32.71 20.74 -70.88
N SER A 928 33.33 21.58 -71.72
CA SER A 928 33.72 21.25 -73.09
C SER A 928 35.25 21.14 -73.21
N ASP A 929 35.69 20.21 -74.06
CA ASP A 929 37.09 19.88 -74.40
C ASP A 929 38.03 19.44 -73.27
N TRP A 930 38.17 18.12 -73.14
CA TRP A 930 39.27 17.48 -72.41
C TRP A 930 40.62 17.64 -73.13
N HIS A 931 41.62 18.20 -72.43
CA HIS A 931 43.03 17.92 -72.71
C HIS A 931 43.83 17.66 -71.42
N LEU A 932 44.47 16.48 -71.36
CA LEU A 932 45.32 16.03 -70.27
C LEU A 932 46.75 16.58 -70.40
N SER A 933 47.24 17.29 -69.37
CA SER A 933 48.67 17.48 -69.15
C SER A 933 49.00 17.72 -67.67
N GLY A 934 49.64 16.76 -67.02
CA GLY A 934 50.13 16.88 -65.64
C GLY A 934 49.30 16.08 -64.63
N ASN A 935 49.99 15.53 -63.63
CA ASN A 935 49.44 14.56 -62.67
C ASN A 935 48.80 15.20 -61.43
N LYS A 936 48.60 16.52 -61.44
CA LYS A 936 47.80 17.24 -60.45
C LYS A 936 47.08 18.39 -61.15
N THR A 937 45.76 18.47 -60.99
CA THR A 937 44.95 19.60 -61.48
C THR A 937 44.23 20.21 -60.31
N GLU A 938 44.55 21.46 -60.00
CA GLU A 938 43.90 22.25 -58.95
C GLU A 938 42.95 23.24 -59.63
N THR A 939 41.71 23.31 -59.16
CA THR A 939 40.73 24.33 -59.53
C THR A 939 40.02 24.82 -58.28
N THR A 940 39.29 25.93 -58.35
CA THR A 940 38.55 26.48 -57.22
C THR A 940 37.09 26.70 -57.57
N VAL A 941 36.20 26.30 -56.67
CA VAL A 941 34.78 26.66 -56.74
C VAL A 941 34.52 27.74 -55.69
N THR A 942 33.97 28.87 -56.12
CA THR A 942 33.58 29.98 -55.25
C THR A 942 32.06 29.99 -55.11
N ILE A 943 31.56 30.06 -53.87
CA ILE A 943 30.13 30.17 -53.56
C ILE A 943 30.00 31.30 -52.54
N GLY A 944 29.33 32.39 -52.93
CA GLY A 944 29.36 33.64 -52.15
C GLY A 944 30.76 34.28 -52.14
N GLU A 945 31.23 34.72 -50.97
CA GLU A 945 32.59 35.26 -50.80
C GLU A 945 33.65 34.16 -50.53
N ASP A 946 33.23 32.92 -50.26
CA ASP A 946 34.12 31.82 -49.89
C ASP A 946 34.60 31.01 -51.11
N THR A 947 35.89 30.70 -51.15
CA THR A 947 36.55 30.00 -52.26
C THR A 947 37.14 28.66 -51.80
N PHE A 948 36.68 27.57 -52.39
CA PHE A 948 37.00 26.20 -52.01
C PHE A 948 37.94 25.54 -53.04
N PRO A 949 39.12 25.03 -52.65
CA PRO A 949 40.02 24.33 -53.57
C PRO A 949 39.55 22.88 -53.82
N ILE A 950 39.56 22.50 -55.10
CA ILE A 950 39.31 21.13 -55.59
C ILE A 950 40.60 20.64 -56.24
N ILE A 951 41.10 19.50 -55.79
CA ILE A 951 42.36 18.91 -56.25
C ILE A 951 42.11 17.52 -56.82
N PHE A 952 42.49 17.32 -58.09
CA PHE A 952 42.61 15.99 -58.69
C PHE A 952 44.08 15.57 -58.67
N ILE A 953 44.39 14.36 -58.17
CA ILE A 953 45.75 13.81 -58.09
C ILE A 953 45.81 12.46 -58.82
N PHE A 954 46.86 12.25 -59.60
CA PHE A 954 47.26 10.95 -60.16
C PHE A 954 48.76 10.74 -59.86
N GLU A 955 49.23 9.53 -59.55
CA GLU A 955 50.62 9.29 -59.16
C GLU A 955 51.59 9.04 -60.34
N PRO A 956 52.83 9.58 -60.28
CA PRO A 956 53.97 9.02 -61.01
C PRO A 956 55.28 8.93 -60.20
N GLU A 957 56.24 8.14 -60.70
CA GLU A 957 57.41 7.63 -59.95
C GLU A 957 58.67 8.55 -59.89
N ASN A 958 59.39 8.45 -58.76
CA ASN A 958 60.84 8.60 -58.49
C ASN A 958 61.63 9.95 -58.46
N ASP A 959 62.15 10.20 -57.24
CA ASP A 959 63.56 10.44 -56.84
C ASP A 959 64.34 11.74 -57.17
N GLY A 960 64.49 12.60 -56.15
CA GLY A 960 65.61 13.57 -56.06
C GLY A 960 65.44 14.69 -55.02
N HIS A 961 65.56 14.42 -53.72
CA HIS A 961 65.26 15.38 -52.63
C HIS A 961 66.48 15.71 -51.73
N ASP A 962 66.50 16.93 -51.16
CA ASP A 962 67.52 17.44 -50.23
C ASP A 962 66.93 17.59 -48.80
N PHE A 963 67.35 16.73 -47.87
CA PHE A 963 66.75 16.58 -46.54
C PHE A 963 67.63 17.21 -45.45
N GLY A 964 67.45 18.51 -45.21
CA GLY A 964 68.28 19.31 -44.29
C GLY A 964 67.68 19.59 -42.91
N ILE A 965 66.42 19.23 -42.65
CA ILE A 965 65.75 19.40 -41.34
C ILE A 965 65.80 18.06 -40.61
N VAL A 966 66.19 18.02 -39.34
CA VAL A 966 66.34 16.78 -38.55
C VAL A 966 65.59 16.91 -37.23
N GLU A 967 64.78 15.90 -36.90
CA GLU A 967 63.95 15.80 -35.70
C GLU A 967 64.12 14.41 -35.05
N GLU A 968 64.21 14.33 -33.72
CA GLU A 968 64.21 13.05 -33.00
C GLU A 968 62.82 12.81 -32.41
N LEU A 969 62.19 11.69 -32.78
CA LEU A 969 60.89 11.24 -32.33
C LEU A 969 61.07 10.04 -31.40
N GLU A 970 60.53 10.10 -30.18
CA GLU A 970 60.57 8.98 -29.22
C GLU A 970 59.52 7.90 -29.57
N PRO A 971 59.78 6.61 -29.26
CA PRO A 971 58.84 5.52 -29.55
C PRO A 971 57.58 5.59 -28.68
N THR A 972 56.41 5.35 -29.29
CA THR A 972 55.11 5.24 -28.60
C THR A 972 54.67 3.77 -28.56
N CYS A 973 53.45 3.50 -28.09
CA CYS A 973 52.88 2.14 -28.04
C CYS A 973 52.66 1.55 -29.45
N VAL A 974 52.39 2.39 -30.44
CA VAL A 974 52.09 2.02 -31.85
C VAL A 974 53.17 2.47 -32.83
N ASP A 975 53.75 3.65 -32.63
CA ASP A 975 54.72 4.23 -33.55
C ASP A 975 56.16 3.98 -33.08
N LYS A 976 57.02 3.65 -34.03
CA LYS A 976 58.46 3.55 -33.79
C LYS A 976 59.07 4.93 -33.56
N GLY A 977 60.01 5.01 -32.63
CA GLY A 977 60.85 6.19 -32.48
C GLY A 977 61.88 6.23 -33.60
N CYS A 978 62.26 7.40 -34.09
CA CYS A 978 63.24 7.53 -35.16
C CYS A 978 63.85 8.94 -35.24
N THR A 979 64.97 9.06 -35.94
CA THR A 979 65.52 10.35 -36.38
C THR A 979 64.97 10.68 -37.77
N ARG A 980 64.03 11.61 -37.86
CA ARG A 980 63.34 12.01 -39.09
C ARG A 980 64.09 13.14 -39.80
N TYR A 981 64.44 12.92 -41.06
CA TYR A 981 65.08 13.90 -41.95
C TYR A 981 64.08 14.40 -42.98
N THR A 982 63.71 15.68 -42.96
CA THR A 982 62.67 16.26 -43.82
C THR A 982 63.24 17.17 -44.91
N CYS A 983 62.74 17.03 -46.13
CA CYS A 983 63.05 17.88 -47.27
C CYS A 983 62.33 19.22 -47.14
N SER A 984 63.09 20.30 -47.00
CA SER A 984 62.59 21.66 -46.77
C SER A 984 61.84 22.29 -47.94
N ILE A 985 61.79 21.61 -49.10
CA ILE A 985 61.13 22.10 -50.33
C ILE A 985 59.79 21.40 -50.57
N CYS A 986 59.69 20.09 -50.31
CA CYS A 986 58.51 19.28 -50.67
C CYS A 986 57.84 18.54 -49.49
N GLY A 987 58.39 18.64 -48.27
CA GLY A 987 57.82 18.00 -47.07
C GLY A 987 58.01 16.48 -46.99
N ALA A 988 58.48 15.82 -48.05
CA ALA A 988 58.88 14.43 -47.99
C ALA A 988 60.00 14.23 -46.96
N TYR A 989 59.96 13.13 -46.22
CA TYR A 989 60.95 12.81 -45.19
C TYR A 989 61.54 11.40 -45.40
N ARG A 990 62.63 11.12 -44.70
CA ARG A 990 63.16 9.77 -44.50
C ARG A 990 63.55 9.60 -43.04
N ASP A 991 63.32 8.41 -42.49
CA ASP A 991 63.60 8.11 -41.10
C ASP A 991 64.84 7.21 -41.00
N GLU A 992 65.72 7.50 -40.04
CA GLU A 992 66.90 6.71 -39.73
C GLU A 992 66.96 6.41 -38.22
N ASN A 993 67.75 5.40 -37.81
CA ASN A 993 67.88 4.98 -36.41
C ASN A 993 66.55 4.59 -35.72
N GLU A 994 65.69 3.84 -36.41
CA GLU A 994 64.43 3.35 -35.82
C GLU A 994 64.64 2.56 -34.51
N VAL A 995 63.83 2.89 -33.50
CA VAL A 995 63.64 2.15 -32.26
C VAL A 995 62.22 1.58 -32.30
N ASP A 996 62.07 0.26 -32.13
CA ASP A 996 60.77 -0.40 -32.21
C ASP A 996 59.76 0.19 -31.19
N ALA A 997 58.49 0.22 -31.59
CA ALA A 997 57.38 0.69 -30.76
C ALA A 997 57.28 -0.13 -29.47
N LEU A 998 56.84 0.50 -28.38
CA LEU A 998 56.79 -0.07 -27.04
C LEU A 998 55.81 -1.25 -26.92
N GLY A 999 54.81 -1.32 -27.82
CA GLY A 999 53.77 -2.35 -27.82
C GLY A 999 52.71 -2.15 -26.74
N HIS A 1000 51.80 -3.11 -26.62
CA HIS A 1000 50.69 -3.09 -25.67
C HIS A 1000 50.85 -4.15 -24.57
N GLU A 1001 50.76 -3.73 -23.31
CA GLU A 1001 50.43 -4.61 -22.19
C GLU A 1001 48.95 -4.37 -21.82
N TYR A 1002 48.17 -5.42 -21.59
CA TYR A 1002 46.72 -5.30 -21.36
C TYR A 1002 46.30 -5.74 -19.95
N GLY A 1003 45.33 -5.02 -19.38
CA GLY A 1003 44.79 -5.24 -18.04
C GLY A 1003 43.87 -6.47 -17.88
N LEU A 1004 43.04 -6.44 -16.83
CA LEU A 1004 42.00 -7.45 -16.61
C LEU A 1004 40.85 -7.30 -17.61
N TRP A 1005 40.17 -8.41 -17.90
CA TRP A 1005 39.00 -8.42 -18.78
C TRP A 1005 37.78 -7.75 -18.13
N ILE A 1006 37.27 -6.73 -18.80
CA ILE A 1006 36.03 -5.98 -18.54
C ILE A 1006 34.94 -6.58 -19.43
N ILE A 1007 33.73 -6.80 -18.89
CA ILE A 1007 32.60 -7.34 -19.66
C ILE A 1007 31.82 -6.17 -20.27
N ASP A 1008 31.56 -6.24 -21.58
CA ASP A 1008 30.92 -5.20 -22.39
C ASP A 1008 29.42 -5.48 -22.62
N SER A 1009 29.06 -6.77 -22.69
CA SER A 1009 27.66 -7.21 -22.77
C SER A 1009 27.47 -8.55 -22.05
N ASP A 1010 26.36 -8.66 -21.31
CA ASP A 1010 26.04 -9.82 -20.47
C ASP A 1010 25.87 -11.17 -21.22
N GLU A 1011 25.88 -12.24 -20.43
CA GLU A 1011 25.72 -13.65 -20.85
C GLU A 1011 24.31 -13.95 -21.42
N GLY A 1012 24.08 -13.67 -22.70
CA GLY A 1012 22.81 -13.96 -23.36
C GLY A 1012 22.52 -15.47 -23.52
N CYS A 1013 21.23 -15.87 -23.54
CA CYS A 1013 20.83 -17.28 -23.73
C CYS A 1013 21.32 -17.86 -25.10
N VAL A 1014 21.66 -17.01 -26.09
CA VAL A 1014 21.88 -17.41 -27.50
C VAL A 1014 23.12 -16.79 -28.17
N THR A 1015 23.46 -15.53 -27.86
CA THR A 1015 24.54 -14.77 -28.53
C THR A 1015 25.82 -14.75 -27.71
N GLU A 1016 26.99 -14.81 -28.37
CA GLU A 1016 28.27 -14.64 -27.69
C GLU A 1016 28.38 -13.22 -27.11
N GLY A 1017 28.60 -13.12 -25.80
CA GLY A 1017 28.80 -11.83 -25.12
C GLY A 1017 30.19 -11.27 -25.43
N LYS A 1018 30.33 -9.94 -25.41
CA LYS A 1018 31.62 -9.27 -25.58
C LYS A 1018 32.28 -8.95 -24.25
N LYS A 1019 33.61 -9.03 -24.25
CA LYS A 1019 34.49 -8.50 -23.21
C LYS A 1019 35.68 -7.83 -23.89
N TYR A 1020 36.29 -6.87 -23.21
CA TYR A 1020 37.54 -6.25 -23.66
C TYR A 1020 38.53 -6.05 -22.52
N ARG A 1021 39.77 -5.69 -22.83
CA ARG A 1021 40.75 -5.21 -21.87
C ARG A 1021 41.60 -4.11 -22.49
N GLU A 1022 41.91 -3.10 -21.71
CA GLU A 1022 42.58 -1.88 -22.15
C GLU A 1022 44.11 -1.97 -21.99
N CYS A 1023 44.83 -1.23 -22.83
CA CYS A 1023 46.28 -1.09 -22.79
C CYS A 1023 46.71 -0.29 -21.53
N THR A 1024 47.52 -0.89 -20.65
CA THR A 1024 48.00 -0.25 -19.41
C THR A 1024 49.23 0.66 -19.60
N VAL A 1025 49.65 0.87 -20.84
CA VAL A 1025 50.86 1.64 -21.21
C VAL A 1025 50.53 3.07 -21.65
N CYS A 1026 49.30 3.33 -22.10
CA CYS A 1026 48.84 4.64 -22.57
C CYS A 1026 47.32 4.82 -22.39
N ASP A 1027 46.88 6.01 -22.00
CA ASP A 1027 45.47 6.33 -21.70
C ASP A 1027 44.60 6.62 -22.96
N GLU A 1028 44.98 6.11 -24.15
CA GLU A 1028 44.23 6.34 -25.40
C GLU A 1028 43.17 5.27 -25.70
N PHE A 1029 41.93 5.72 -25.91
CA PHE A 1029 40.76 4.87 -26.16
C PHE A 1029 40.49 4.67 -27.66
N THR A 1030 41.49 4.21 -28.42
CA THR A 1030 41.46 4.10 -29.90
C THR A 1030 41.53 2.64 -30.40
N GLU A 1031 41.09 2.41 -31.64
CA GLU A 1031 40.99 1.07 -32.25
C GLU A 1031 42.38 0.44 -32.45
N GLY A 1032 42.76 -0.46 -31.54
CA GLY A 1032 44.10 -1.05 -31.40
C GLY A 1032 44.56 -1.16 -29.94
N HIS A 1033 44.17 -0.19 -29.10
CA HIS A 1033 44.51 -0.13 -27.67
C HIS A 1033 43.56 -0.94 -26.76
N ILE A 1034 42.61 -1.65 -27.36
CA ILE A 1034 41.58 -2.45 -26.69
C ILE A 1034 41.59 -3.86 -27.28
N GLU A 1035 41.94 -4.87 -26.48
CA GLU A 1035 41.88 -6.28 -26.90
C GLU A 1035 40.48 -6.84 -26.63
N TRP A 1036 39.81 -7.34 -27.67
CA TRP A 1036 38.46 -7.89 -27.60
C TRP A 1036 38.45 -9.42 -27.44
N GLY A 1037 37.44 -9.93 -26.75
CA GLY A 1037 37.22 -11.35 -26.53
C GLY A 1037 35.75 -11.71 -26.37
N VAL A 1038 35.45 -13.00 -26.45
CA VAL A 1038 34.08 -13.54 -26.35
C VAL A 1038 33.82 -14.24 -25.02
N VAL A 1039 32.59 -14.11 -24.56
CA VAL A 1039 31.96 -14.88 -23.47
C VAL A 1039 30.99 -15.86 -24.13
N ARG A 1040 31.06 -17.15 -23.77
CA ARG A 1040 30.25 -18.19 -24.43
C ARG A 1040 28.79 -18.13 -23.95
N PRO A 1041 27.79 -18.41 -24.81
CA PRO A 1041 26.39 -18.41 -24.40
C PRO A 1041 26.15 -19.46 -23.31
N THR A 1042 25.39 -19.11 -22.28
CA THR A 1042 25.10 -20.01 -21.15
C THR A 1042 24.00 -21.03 -21.45
N GLY A 1043 23.33 -20.90 -22.59
CA GLY A 1043 22.11 -21.62 -22.92
C GLY A 1043 20.88 -21.00 -22.24
N HIS A 1044 19.70 -21.48 -22.65
CA HIS A 1044 18.44 -21.02 -22.08
C HIS A 1044 18.16 -21.67 -20.73
N ASP A 1045 17.62 -20.86 -19.81
CA ASP A 1045 17.29 -21.23 -18.43
C ASP A 1045 15.77 -21.04 -18.25
N TYR A 1046 15.00 -22.10 -18.49
CA TYR A 1046 13.55 -22.01 -18.63
C TYR A 1046 12.82 -22.23 -17.30
N ILE A 1047 11.92 -21.31 -16.91
CA ILE A 1047 10.79 -21.72 -16.06
C ILE A 1047 9.63 -22.19 -16.91
N VAL A 1048 8.80 -23.02 -16.30
CA VAL A 1048 7.77 -23.81 -16.95
C VAL A 1048 6.43 -23.49 -16.33
N ALA A 1049 5.49 -22.99 -17.13
CA ALA A 1049 4.11 -22.81 -16.74
C ALA A 1049 3.23 -23.85 -17.45
N VAL A 1050 2.50 -24.64 -16.68
CA VAL A 1050 1.55 -25.64 -17.20
C VAL A 1050 0.15 -25.04 -17.12
N THR A 1051 -0.42 -24.72 -18.28
CA THR A 1051 -1.85 -24.42 -18.39
C THR A 1051 -2.58 -25.75 -18.58
N GLU A 1052 -3.33 -26.18 -17.58
CA GLU A 1052 -4.04 -27.47 -17.64
C GLU A 1052 -5.21 -27.43 -18.65
N PRO A 1053 -5.50 -28.54 -19.35
CA PRO A 1053 -6.60 -28.61 -20.31
C PRO A 1053 -7.95 -28.49 -19.58
N THR A 1054 -8.74 -27.49 -19.97
CA THR A 1054 -10.12 -27.35 -19.48
C THR A 1054 -11.06 -28.27 -20.27
N CYS A 1055 -12.36 -28.20 -20.01
CA CYS A 1055 -13.34 -28.94 -20.81
C CYS A 1055 -13.46 -28.44 -22.27
N HIS A 1056 -12.98 -27.22 -22.55
CA HIS A 1056 -13.25 -26.47 -23.79
C HIS A 1056 -11.97 -26.00 -24.50
N GLU A 1057 -10.97 -25.57 -23.73
CA GLU A 1057 -9.65 -25.13 -24.21
C GLU A 1057 -8.61 -26.23 -23.95
N GLY A 1058 -7.70 -26.42 -24.92
CA GLY A 1058 -6.55 -27.29 -24.73
C GLY A 1058 -5.56 -26.70 -23.73
N GLY A 1059 -4.92 -27.58 -22.98
CA GLY A 1059 -3.80 -27.24 -22.11
C GLY A 1059 -2.50 -27.22 -22.90
N TYR A 1060 -1.48 -26.58 -22.35
CA TYR A 1060 -0.17 -26.47 -22.96
C TYR A 1060 0.88 -26.19 -21.88
N THR A 1061 2.14 -26.48 -22.19
CA THR A 1061 3.26 -26.16 -21.33
C THR A 1061 4.08 -25.05 -21.99
N ALA A 1062 4.06 -23.87 -21.38
CA ALA A 1062 4.85 -22.71 -21.80
C ALA A 1062 6.22 -22.72 -21.11
N TYR A 1063 7.27 -22.43 -21.90
CA TYR A 1063 8.65 -22.35 -21.46
C TYR A 1063 9.17 -20.94 -21.77
N PHE A 1064 9.71 -20.22 -20.78
CA PHE A 1064 10.30 -18.88 -20.97
C PHE A 1064 11.74 -18.78 -20.37
N CYS A 1065 12.71 -18.25 -21.12
CA CYS A 1065 14.11 -18.12 -20.65
C CYS A 1065 14.21 -16.99 -19.60
N GLN A 1066 14.56 -17.27 -18.34
CA GLN A 1066 14.70 -16.23 -17.31
C GLN A 1066 15.70 -15.11 -17.66
N LYS A 1067 16.60 -15.37 -18.61
CA LYS A 1067 17.70 -14.50 -19.06
C LYS A 1067 17.49 -13.89 -20.46
N CYS A 1068 16.33 -14.09 -21.12
CA CYS A 1068 15.96 -13.37 -22.36
C CYS A 1068 14.47 -13.53 -22.72
N SER A 1069 13.94 -12.69 -23.60
CA SER A 1069 12.53 -12.73 -24.06
C SER A 1069 12.13 -13.97 -24.90
N HIS A 1070 12.91 -15.05 -24.93
CA HIS A 1070 12.58 -16.27 -25.68
C HIS A 1070 11.51 -17.10 -24.95
N TYR A 1071 10.38 -17.29 -25.61
CA TYR A 1071 9.22 -18.05 -25.15
C TYR A 1071 8.77 -19.03 -26.25
N TYR A 1072 8.31 -20.21 -25.84
CA TYR A 1072 7.60 -21.14 -26.72
C TYR A 1072 6.62 -22.01 -25.92
N GLU A 1073 5.63 -22.54 -26.62
CA GLU A 1073 4.66 -23.50 -26.10
C GLU A 1073 4.90 -24.88 -26.72
N THR A 1074 4.74 -25.92 -25.91
CA THR A 1074 4.77 -27.32 -26.35
C THR A 1074 3.84 -28.15 -25.45
N ASP A 1075 3.82 -29.46 -25.65
CA ASP A 1075 3.06 -30.41 -24.83
C ASP A 1075 1.56 -30.08 -24.82
N PHE A 1076 1.05 -29.58 -25.94
CA PHE A 1076 -0.35 -29.26 -26.17
C PHE A 1076 -1.25 -30.47 -25.92
N VAL A 1077 -1.99 -30.44 -24.81
CA VAL A 1077 -3.00 -31.43 -24.47
C VAL A 1077 -4.34 -30.94 -25.00
N PRO A 1078 -5.04 -31.68 -25.89
CA PRO A 1078 -6.38 -31.32 -26.31
C PRO A 1078 -7.32 -31.12 -25.11
N ALA A 1079 -8.34 -30.27 -25.27
CA ALA A 1079 -9.34 -30.03 -24.24
C ALA A 1079 -9.85 -31.36 -23.67
N ALA A 1080 -9.89 -31.46 -22.33
CA ALA A 1080 -10.15 -32.71 -21.62
C ALA A 1080 -11.52 -33.32 -21.95
N GLY A 1081 -12.44 -32.48 -22.45
CA GLY A 1081 -13.83 -32.79 -22.72
C GLY A 1081 -14.63 -33.05 -21.45
N HIS A 1082 -15.95 -33.04 -21.56
CA HIS A 1082 -16.79 -33.29 -20.39
C HIS A 1082 -16.74 -34.76 -19.95
N LYS A 1083 -16.22 -34.99 -18.73
CA LYS A 1083 -16.41 -36.25 -18.00
C LYS A 1083 -17.44 -36.04 -16.90
N TYR A 1084 -18.62 -36.61 -17.10
CA TYR A 1084 -19.70 -36.54 -16.13
C TYR A 1084 -19.59 -37.66 -15.09
N GLY A 1085 -19.84 -37.32 -13.83
CA GLY A 1085 -19.82 -38.26 -12.71
C GLY A 1085 -21.03 -39.19 -12.65
N GLU A 1086 -21.22 -39.81 -11.49
CA GLU A 1086 -22.44 -40.54 -11.16
C GLU A 1086 -23.66 -39.61 -11.13
N TRP A 1087 -24.85 -40.19 -11.30
CA TRP A 1087 -26.10 -39.44 -11.28
C TRP A 1087 -26.50 -39.03 -9.87
N SER A 1088 -26.55 -37.72 -9.62
CA SER A 1088 -27.14 -37.09 -8.44
C SER A 1088 -28.61 -36.77 -8.70
N VAL A 1089 -29.51 -37.20 -7.82
CA VAL A 1089 -30.94 -36.88 -7.94
C VAL A 1089 -31.20 -35.47 -7.41
N ILE A 1090 -31.68 -34.55 -8.26
CA ILE A 1090 -32.14 -33.21 -7.83
C ILE A 1090 -33.50 -33.35 -7.14
N THR A 1091 -34.40 -34.07 -7.78
CA THR A 1091 -35.78 -34.23 -7.33
C THR A 1091 -36.16 -35.69 -7.51
N GLU A 1092 -36.41 -36.38 -6.41
CA GLU A 1092 -36.84 -37.78 -6.46
C GLU A 1092 -38.13 -37.93 -7.25
N ALA A 1093 -38.19 -38.97 -8.07
CA ALA A 1093 -39.40 -39.29 -8.81
C ALA A 1093 -40.49 -39.70 -7.81
N SER A 1094 -41.64 -39.04 -7.89
CA SER A 1094 -42.82 -39.40 -7.11
C SER A 1094 -43.77 -40.24 -7.97
N CYS A 1095 -44.83 -40.79 -7.37
CA CYS A 1095 -45.80 -41.60 -8.10
C CYS A 1095 -46.58 -40.84 -9.18
N THR A 1096 -46.74 -39.51 -9.03
CA THR A 1096 -47.48 -38.63 -9.95
C THR A 1096 -46.60 -37.67 -10.74
N THR A 1097 -45.44 -37.29 -10.22
CA THR A 1097 -44.54 -36.30 -10.82
C THR A 1097 -43.19 -36.94 -11.11
N ALA A 1098 -42.75 -36.83 -12.36
CA ALA A 1098 -41.44 -37.28 -12.80
C ALA A 1098 -40.33 -36.59 -11.99
N GLY A 1099 -39.31 -37.36 -11.64
CA GLY A 1099 -38.12 -36.88 -10.97
C GLY A 1099 -37.12 -36.32 -11.96
N GLU A 1100 -36.07 -35.71 -11.44
CA GLU A 1100 -34.97 -35.17 -12.24
C GLU A 1100 -33.65 -35.54 -11.57
N LYS A 1101 -32.78 -36.19 -12.34
CA LYS A 1101 -31.40 -36.45 -11.96
C LYS A 1101 -30.47 -35.67 -12.88
N ILE A 1102 -29.35 -35.22 -12.34
CA ILE A 1102 -28.24 -34.65 -13.10
C ILE A 1102 -26.98 -35.46 -12.89
N LYS A 1103 -26.06 -35.37 -13.84
CA LYS A 1103 -24.66 -35.66 -13.61
C LYS A 1103 -23.85 -34.45 -14.06
N GLU A 1104 -23.06 -33.94 -13.13
CA GLU A 1104 -22.24 -32.73 -13.31
C GLU A 1104 -20.88 -33.14 -13.89
N CYS A 1105 -20.23 -32.19 -14.56
CA CYS A 1105 -18.91 -32.42 -15.10
C CYS A 1105 -17.86 -32.46 -13.97
N THR A 1106 -17.29 -33.63 -13.71
CA THR A 1106 -16.25 -33.88 -12.68
C THR A 1106 -14.88 -33.23 -12.97
N VAL A 1107 -14.82 -32.32 -13.95
CA VAL A 1107 -13.59 -31.68 -14.45
C VAL A 1107 -13.70 -30.15 -14.45
N CYS A 1108 -14.90 -29.58 -14.47
CA CYS A 1108 -15.11 -28.13 -14.37
C CYS A 1108 -16.18 -27.83 -13.32
N GLU A 1109 -15.75 -27.34 -12.16
CA GLU A 1109 -16.62 -27.05 -11.00
C GLU A 1109 -17.43 -25.74 -11.16
N GLU A 1110 -17.63 -25.26 -12.39
CA GLU A 1110 -18.42 -24.07 -12.69
C GLU A 1110 -19.92 -24.38 -12.74
N THR A 1111 -20.68 -23.70 -11.87
CA THR A 1111 -22.12 -23.94 -11.66
C THR A 1111 -23.03 -23.00 -12.47
N ALA A 1112 -22.47 -22.08 -13.27
CA ALA A 1112 -23.20 -20.94 -13.83
C ALA A 1112 -23.95 -21.22 -15.15
N ASP A 1113 -23.37 -21.95 -16.10
CA ASP A 1113 -23.92 -22.10 -17.47
C ASP A 1113 -23.90 -23.55 -18.00
N GLY A 1114 -24.79 -24.39 -17.47
CA GLY A 1114 -25.30 -25.56 -18.20
C GLY A 1114 -24.43 -26.81 -18.32
N HIS A 1115 -23.30 -26.94 -17.61
CA HIS A 1115 -22.42 -28.13 -17.66
C HIS A 1115 -22.88 -29.35 -16.84
N PHE A 1116 -24.18 -29.65 -16.89
CA PHE A 1116 -24.76 -30.88 -16.34
C PHE A 1116 -25.64 -31.57 -17.38
N VAL A 1117 -25.54 -32.90 -17.49
CA VAL A 1117 -26.54 -33.67 -18.25
C VAL A 1117 -27.74 -33.87 -17.34
N LYS A 1118 -28.90 -33.35 -17.73
CA LYS A 1118 -30.17 -33.53 -17.03
C LYS A 1118 -31.01 -34.61 -17.69
N GLU A 1119 -31.50 -35.57 -16.91
CA GLU A 1119 -32.40 -36.62 -17.37
C GLU A 1119 -33.64 -36.64 -16.48
N VAL A 1120 -34.81 -36.58 -17.13
CA VAL A 1120 -36.10 -36.74 -16.45
C VAL A 1120 -36.28 -38.22 -16.15
N VAL A 1121 -36.42 -38.56 -14.88
CA VAL A 1121 -36.77 -39.89 -14.43
C VAL A 1121 -38.29 -39.96 -14.43
N ASP A 1122 -38.88 -40.80 -15.28
CA ASP A 1122 -40.33 -40.95 -15.35
C ASP A 1122 -40.96 -41.16 -13.95
N ALA A 1123 -42.16 -40.60 -13.75
CA ALA A 1123 -42.89 -40.77 -12.50
C ALA A 1123 -42.99 -42.27 -12.17
N LEU A 1124 -42.73 -42.65 -10.92
CA LEU A 1124 -42.63 -44.06 -10.50
C LEU A 1124 -43.94 -44.86 -10.73
N GLY A 1125 -45.03 -44.15 -11.04
CA GLY A 1125 -46.38 -44.68 -11.04
C GLY A 1125 -46.83 -45.00 -9.62
N HIS A 1126 -48.09 -45.38 -9.49
CA HIS A 1126 -48.61 -45.86 -8.22
C HIS A 1126 -48.60 -47.39 -8.19
N ASN A 1127 -47.87 -47.95 -7.22
CA ASN A 1127 -47.95 -49.38 -6.91
C ASN A 1127 -48.86 -49.56 -5.68
N TYR A 1128 -50.16 -49.65 -5.96
CA TYR A 1128 -51.21 -49.75 -4.96
C TYR A 1128 -51.29 -51.17 -4.37
N VAL A 1129 -51.35 -51.25 -3.05
CA VAL A 1129 -51.76 -52.46 -2.31
C VAL A 1129 -53.14 -52.20 -1.72
N SER A 1130 -54.03 -53.17 -1.92
CA SER A 1130 -55.45 -53.06 -1.56
C SER A 1130 -55.70 -53.62 -0.17
N ASP A 1131 -56.40 -52.86 0.68
CA ASP A 1131 -56.98 -53.35 1.93
C ASP A 1131 -58.51 -53.22 1.90
N VAL A 1132 -59.20 -54.29 2.31
CA VAL A 1132 -60.66 -54.39 2.21
C VAL A 1132 -61.26 -54.04 3.55
N THR A 1133 -61.86 -52.85 3.65
CA THR A 1133 -62.65 -52.45 4.81
C THR A 1133 -64.07 -53.03 4.65
N PRO A 1134 -64.50 -54.02 5.46
CA PRO A 1134 -65.85 -54.57 5.37
C PRO A 1134 -66.90 -53.53 5.81
N PRO A 1135 -68.14 -53.58 5.27
CA PRO A 1135 -69.20 -52.65 5.66
C PRO A 1135 -69.58 -52.82 7.13
N THR A 1136 -69.84 -51.70 7.80
CA THR A 1136 -70.27 -51.67 9.20
C THR A 1136 -71.76 -51.34 9.29
N GLU A 1137 -72.28 -51.15 10.51
CA GLU A 1137 -73.66 -50.74 10.74
C GLU A 1137 -73.97 -49.35 10.17
N PHE A 1138 -72.96 -48.46 10.08
CA PHE A 1138 -73.13 -47.05 9.73
C PHE A 1138 -72.31 -46.58 8.53
N ASP A 1139 -71.20 -47.25 8.23
CA ASP A 1139 -70.29 -46.88 7.14
C ASP A 1139 -70.30 -47.95 6.05
N GLU A 1140 -70.27 -47.50 4.80
CA GLU A 1140 -70.07 -48.38 3.65
C GLU A 1140 -68.70 -49.05 3.74
N GLY A 1141 -68.65 -50.32 3.35
CA GLY A 1141 -67.40 -51.02 3.12
C GLY A 1141 -66.80 -50.60 1.80
N TYR A 1142 -65.48 -50.65 1.68
CA TYR A 1142 -64.78 -50.29 0.46
C TYR A 1142 -63.39 -50.93 0.44
N THR A 1143 -62.85 -51.10 -0.76
CA THR A 1143 -61.45 -51.45 -0.93
C THR A 1143 -60.65 -50.15 -1.01
N THR A 1144 -59.74 -49.94 -0.06
CA THR A 1144 -58.80 -48.82 -0.12
C THR A 1144 -57.53 -49.30 -0.80
N HIS A 1145 -57.19 -48.68 -1.91
CA HIS A 1145 -55.95 -48.90 -2.64
C HIS A 1145 -54.94 -47.85 -2.16
N ILE A 1146 -53.88 -48.29 -1.48
CA ILE A 1146 -52.85 -47.41 -0.91
C ILE A 1146 -51.55 -47.60 -1.67
N CYS A 1147 -51.02 -46.52 -2.25
CA CYS A 1147 -49.75 -46.58 -2.95
C CYS A 1147 -48.63 -46.75 -1.92
N THR A 1148 -47.92 -47.86 -2.01
CA THR A 1148 -46.87 -48.26 -1.05
C THR A 1148 -45.69 -47.29 -0.96
N GLN A 1149 -45.52 -46.40 -1.94
CA GLN A 1149 -44.39 -45.47 -2.03
C GLN A 1149 -44.73 -44.04 -1.58
N CYS A 1150 -45.89 -43.50 -1.96
CA CYS A 1150 -46.27 -42.12 -1.63
C CYS A 1150 -47.42 -41.99 -0.63
N GLY A 1151 -48.08 -43.09 -0.25
CA GLY A 1151 -49.25 -43.06 0.63
C GLY A 1151 -50.51 -42.46 -0.01
N ASP A 1152 -50.51 -42.13 -1.31
CA ASP A 1152 -51.71 -41.76 -2.04
C ASP A 1152 -52.75 -42.88 -1.97
N THR A 1153 -54.02 -42.52 -1.76
CA THR A 1153 -55.10 -43.48 -1.58
C THR A 1153 -56.31 -43.14 -2.43
N TYR A 1154 -56.85 -44.13 -3.13
CA TYR A 1154 -58.21 -44.07 -3.65
C TYR A 1154 -59.03 -45.25 -3.11
N LYS A 1155 -60.35 -45.09 -3.12
CA LYS A 1155 -61.30 -46.10 -2.66
C LYS A 1155 -62.19 -46.52 -3.81
N ASP A 1156 -62.35 -47.82 -4.00
CA ASP A 1156 -63.31 -48.38 -4.95
C ASP A 1156 -64.09 -49.55 -4.32
N THR A 1157 -64.95 -50.17 -5.14
CA THR A 1157 -65.70 -51.37 -4.74
C THR A 1157 -66.50 -51.14 -3.45
N PHE A 1158 -67.29 -50.06 -3.44
CA PHE A 1158 -68.14 -49.68 -2.31
C PHE A 1158 -69.29 -50.69 -2.11
N VAL A 1159 -69.46 -51.15 -0.88
CA VAL A 1159 -70.53 -52.06 -0.43
C VAL A 1159 -71.36 -51.31 0.62
N PRO A 1160 -72.67 -51.11 0.42
CA PRO A 1160 -73.49 -50.31 1.33
C PRO A 1160 -73.44 -50.75 2.80
N ALA A 1161 -73.58 -49.80 3.72
CA ALA A 1161 -73.67 -50.05 5.16
C ALA A 1161 -74.85 -50.97 5.50
N ILE A 1162 -74.70 -51.80 6.54
CA ILE A 1162 -75.63 -52.90 6.85
C ILE A 1162 -76.97 -52.41 7.45
N GLY A 1163 -77.00 -51.21 8.04
CA GLY A 1163 -78.21 -50.38 8.25
C GLY A 1163 -79.37 -50.99 9.06
N LYS A 1164 -79.52 -50.59 10.33
CA LYS A 1164 -80.64 -50.97 11.21
C LYS A 1164 -81.54 -49.79 11.63
N VAL A 1165 -82.66 -50.09 12.29
CA VAL A 1165 -83.37 -49.12 13.16
C VAL A 1165 -82.50 -48.86 14.40
N LYS A 1166 -82.18 -47.59 14.65
CA LYS A 1166 -81.17 -47.18 15.64
C LYS A 1166 -81.76 -46.91 17.01
N SER A 1167 -82.94 -46.29 17.07
CA SER A 1167 -83.69 -46.10 18.32
C SER A 1167 -85.15 -45.76 18.04
N VAL A 1168 -85.98 -45.98 19.06
CA VAL A 1168 -87.36 -45.48 19.12
C VAL A 1168 -87.47 -44.65 20.39
N VAL A 1169 -88.18 -43.53 20.35
CA VAL A 1169 -88.46 -42.69 21.52
C VAL A 1169 -89.93 -42.32 21.54
N LEU A 1170 -90.58 -42.60 22.68
CA LEU A 1170 -91.98 -42.36 22.95
C LEU A 1170 -92.07 -41.43 24.17
N GLN A 1171 -92.75 -40.29 24.06
CA GLN A 1171 -92.79 -39.32 25.16
C GLN A 1171 -93.94 -39.61 26.14
N SER A 1172 -93.62 -39.67 27.43
CA SER A 1172 -94.60 -39.77 28.52
C SER A 1172 -95.57 -38.59 28.48
N ILE A 1173 -96.86 -38.89 28.65
CA ILE A 1173 -97.93 -37.87 28.62
C ILE A 1173 -98.68 -37.85 29.95
N THR A 1174 -98.98 -36.66 30.44
CA THR A 1174 -99.99 -36.47 31.48
C THR A 1174 -101.31 -36.11 30.82
N LEU A 1175 -102.37 -36.81 31.19
CA LEU A 1175 -103.73 -36.57 30.73
C LEU A 1175 -104.62 -36.20 31.93
N ASN A 1176 -105.65 -35.39 31.69
CA ASN A 1176 -106.75 -35.31 32.63
C ASN A 1176 -107.67 -36.52 32.41
N LYS A 1177 -108.51 -36.85 33.40
CA LYS A 1177 -109.47 -37.94 33.25
C LYS A 1177 -110.38 -37.68 32.02
N ASP A 1178 -110.64 -38.73 31.25
CA ASP A 1178 -111.48 -38.75 30.05
C ASP A 1178 -110.86 -38.01 28.82
N GLU A 1179 -109.57 -37.65 28.87
CA GLU A 1179 -108.81 -37.05 27.76
C GLU A 1179 -108.20 -38.11 26.82
N VAL A 1180 -108.11 -37.81 25.51
CA VAL A 1180 -107.58 -38.72 24.47
C VAL A 1180 -106.47 -38.03 23.67
N LYS A 1181 -105.33 -38.70 23.47
CA LYS A 1181 -104.15 -38.13 22.80
C LYS A 1181 -103.35 -39.18 22.03
N ALA A 1182 -102.94 -38.86 20.81
CA ALA A 1182 -102.04 -39.73 20.04
C ALA A 1182 -100.60 -39.63 20.53
N LEU A 1183 -99.94 -40.77 20.71
CA LEU A 1183 -98.50 -40.87 20.85
C LEU A 1183 -97.87 -40.84 19.46
N ALA A 1184 -96.87 -39.98 19.27
CA ALA A 1184 -96.10 -39.91 18.05
C ALA A 1184 -94.66 -40.37 18.35
N PRO A 1185 -94.30 -41.65 18.10
CA PRO A 1185 -92.93 -42.10 18.28
C PRO A 1185 -92.01 -41.36 17.30
N LYS A 1186 -90.85 -40.94 17.79
CA LYS A 1186 -89.72 -40.65 16.92
C LYS A 1186 -88.93 -41.93 16.73
N ILE A 1187 -88.86 -42.39 15.49
CA ILE A 1187 -88.09 -43.55 15.07
C ILE A 1187 -86.86 -43.01 14.35
N ASP A 1188 -85.68 -43.28 14.89
CA ASP A 1188 -84.40 -43.01 14.21
C ASP A 1188 -83.98 -44.27 13.47
N VAL A 1189 -83.94 -44.18 12.14
CA VAL A 1189 -83.69 -45.29 11.23
C VAL A 1189 -82.78 -44.84 10.11
N THR A 1190 -81.86 -45.72 9.72
CA THR A 1190 -80.93 -45.46 8.63
C THR A 1190 -81.72 -45.26 7.31
N PRO A 1191 -81.55 -44.13 6.58
CA PRO A 1191 -82.36 -43.83 5.40
C PRO A 1191 -82.35 -44.95 4.36
N GLY A 1192 -83.55 -45.47 4.03
CA GLY A 1192 -83.75 -46.55 3.06
C GLY A 1192 -84.21 -47.88 3.68
N VAL A 1193 -84.00 -48.11 4.98
CA VAL A 1193 -84.41 -49.35 5.68
C VAL A 1193 -85.94 -49.36 5.92
N GLN A 1194 -86.62 -50.45 5.56
CA GLN A 1194 -88.06 -50.65 5.82
C GLN A 1194 -88.32 -51.20 7.23
N TYR A 1195 -89.46 -50.85 7.84
CA TYR A 1195 -89.82 -51.26 9.21
C TYR A 1195 -91.34 -51.30 9.46
N SER A 1196 -91.76 -51.85 10.61
CA SER A 1196 -93.15 -51.94 11.09
C SER A 1196 -93.27 -51.58 12.58
N VAL A 1197 -94.44 -51.11 13.05
CA VAL A 1197 -94.65 -50.55 14.40
C VAL A 1197 -95.86 -51.19 15.09
N VAL A 1198 -95.79 -51.46 16.41
CA VAL A 1198 -96.87 -51.99 17.25
C VAL A 1198 -96.89 -51.28 18.62
N TYR A 1199 -98.07 -51.08 19.22
CA TYR A 1199 -98.25 -50.50 20.56
C TYR A 1199 -99.01 -51.44 21.50
N GLU A 1200 -98.71 -51.39 22.80
CA GLU A 1200 -99.38 -52.18 23.85
C GLU A 1200 -99.41 -51.37 25.17
N SER A 1201 -100.46 -51.51 25.99
CA SER A 1201 -100.59 -50.86 27.31
C SER A 1201 -100.43 -51.87 28.44
N ALA A 1202 -99.58 -51.56 29.42
CA ALA A 1202 -99.29 -52.42 30.56
C ALA A 1202 -100.46 -52.51 31.58
N ASP A 1203 -101.35 -51.51 31.60
CA ASP A 1203 -102.60 -51.52 32.37
C ASP A 1203 -103.66 -50.65 31.68
N GLU A 1204 -104.51 -51.33 30.90
CA GLU A 1204 -105.64 -50.75 30.18
C GLU A 1204 -106.73 -50.17 31.10
N SER A 1205 -106.76 -50.51 32.39
CA SER A 1205 -107.73 -49.93 33.33
C SER A 1205 -107.39 -48.49 33.73
N ILE A 1206 -106.16 -48.05 33.46
CA ILE A 1206 -105.68 -46.68 33.65
C ILE A 1206 -105.68 -45.92 32.32
N ALA A 1207 -105.14 -46.52 31.24
CA ALA A 1207 -105.24 -45.98 29.89
C ALA A 1207 -105.11 -47.07 28.80
N THR A 1208 -105.95 -47.03 27.76
CA THR A 1208 -105.89 -47.93 26.59
C THR A 1208 -105.14 -47.30 25.42
N VAL A 1209 -104.65 -48.11 24.48
CA VAL A 1209 -104.01 -47.66 23.23
C VAL A 1209 -104.48 -48.49 22.03
N ASP A 1210 -104.62 -47.87 20.85
CA ASP A 1210 -104.92 -48.55 19.59
C ASP A 1210 -103.68 -48.76 18.70
N SER A 1211 -103.85 -49.45 17.56
CA SER A 1211 -102.77 -49.77 16.61
C SER A 1211 -102.11 -48.53 15.99
N ASP A 1212 -102.78 -47.38 15.99
CA ASP A 1212 -102.27 -46.12 15.46
C ASP A 1212 -101.59 -45.27 16.56
N GLY A 1213 -101.49 -45.80 17.79
CA GLY A 1213 -100.83 -45.16 18.94
C GLY A 1213 -101.71 -44.18 19.72
N LYS A 1214 -103.04 -44.25 19.58
CA LYS A 1214 -103.96 -43.31 20.22
C LYS A 1214 -104.37 -43.74 21.62
N VAL A 1215 -104.05 -42.91 22.61
CA VAL A 1215 -104.21 -43.21 24.04
C VAL A 1215 -105.45 -42.56 24.62
N THR A 1216 -106.23 -43.31 25.40
CA THR A 1216 -107.45 -42.83 26.10
C THR A 1216 -107.27 -42.97 27.60
N ALA A 1217 -107.38 -41.89 28.37
CA ALA A 1217 -107.31 -41.91 29.83
C ALA A 1217 -108.61 -42.45 30.46
N VAL A 1218 -108.50 -43.56 31.22
CA VAL A 1218 -109.65 -44.29 31.80
C VAL A 1218 -109.83 -43.98 33.29
N SER A 1219 -108.76 -44.05 34.09
CA SER A 1219 -108.85 -43.85 35.55
C SER A 1219 -107.60 -43.20 36.14
N ARG A 1220 -107.71 -42.65 37.36
CA ARG A 1220 -106.60 -41.95 38.03
C ARG A 1220 -105.53 -42.95 38.44
N GLY A 1221 -104.40 -42.91 37.76
CA GLY A 1221 -103.24 -43.75 38.03
C GLY A 1221 -102.07 -43.40 37.13
N ILE A 1222 -101.08 -44.29 37.12
CA ILE A 1222 -99.94 -44.27 36.22
C ILE A 1222 -99.86 -45.64 35.55
N THR A 1223 -99.82 -45.67 34.22
CA THR A 1223 -99.56 -46.88 33.44
C THR A 1223 -98.43 -46.62 32.44
N THR A 1224 -97.95 -47.67 31.78
CA THR A 1224 -96.89 -47.59 30.75
C THR A 1224 -97.44 -48.10 29.43
N ILE A 1225 -97.10 -47.43 28.34
CA ILE A 1225 -97.37 -47.90 26.97
C ILE A 1225 -96.05 -48.14 26.27
N THR A 1226 -95.93 -49.32 25.66
CA THR A 1226 -94.73 -49.79 24.97
C THR A 1226 -94.98 -49.77 23.46
N CYS A 1227 -94.14 -49.04 22.74
CA CYS A 1227 -94.11 -49.00 21.28
C CYS A 1227 -92.91 -49.81 20.79
N THR A 1228 -93.13 -50.83 19.95
CA THR A 1228 -92.06 -51.67 19.40
C THR A 1228 -91.99 -51.52 17.88
N VAL A 1229 -90.79 -51.29 17.36
CA VAL A 1229 -90.49 -51.16 15.93
C VAL A 1229 -89.58 -52.32 15.51
N THR A 1230 -89.93 -52.99 14.42
CA THR A 1230 -89.14 -54.10 13.84
C THR A 1230 -88.68 -53.75 12.43
N ASP A 1231 -87.38 -53.89 12.14
CA ASP A 1231 -86.81 -53.65 10.81
C ASP A 1231 -86.93 -54.86 9.86
N GLN A 1232 -86.65 -54.65 8.57
CA GLN A 1232 -86.71 -55.69 7.54
C GLN A 1232 -85.74 -56.86 7.72
N TYR A 1233 -84.75 -56.74 8.62
CA TYR A 1233 -83.80 -57.81 8.96
C TYR A 1233 -84.23 -58.57 10.24
N GLY A 1234 -85.29 -58.11 10.90
CA GLY A 1234 -85.88 -58.74 12.10
C GLY A 1234 -85.38 -58.17 13.43
N ASN A 1235 -84.55 -57.12 13.41
CA ASN A 1235 -84.10 -56.46 14.65
C ASN A 1235 -85.26 -55.64 15.24
N LYS A 1236 -85.33 -55.56 16.57
CA LYS A 1236 -86.41 -54.86 17.29
C LYS A 1236 -85.85 -53.81 18.23
N GLU A 1237 -86.47 -52.63 18.20
CA GLU A 1237 -86.26 -51.56 19.18
C GLU A 1237 -87.60 -51.19 19.81
N SER A 1238 -87.61 -50.96 21.12
CA SER A 1238 -88.83 -50.71 21.89
C SER A 1238 -88.67 -49.50 22.80
N ALA A 1239 -89.69 -48.65 22.83
CA ALA A 1239 -89.74 -47.45 23.66
C ALA A 1239 -90.98 -47.47 24.55
N GLU A 1240 -90.78 -47.26 25.85
CA GLU A 1240 -91.86 -47.17 26.82
C GLU A 1240 -92.11 -45.72 27.21
N CYS A 1241 -93.38 -45.35 27.34
CA CYS A 1241 -93.78 -44.05 27.86
C CYS A 1241 -94.77 -44.21 29.01
N THR A 1242 -94.66 -43.33 29.99
CA THR A 1242 -95.54 -43.30 31.15
C THR A 1242 -96.75 -42.42 30.87
N VAL A 1243 -97.95 -42.96 31.07
CA VAL A 1243 -99.21 -42.22 30.98
C VAL A 1243 -99.73 -42.00 32.39
N GLU A 1244 -99.71 -40.75 32.84
CA GLU A 1244 -100.19 -40.36 34.18
C GLU A 1244 -101.51 -39.58 34.07
N VAL A 1245 -102.51 -39.99 34.84
CA VAL A 1245 -103.85 -39.37 34.82
C VAL A 1245 -104.08 -38.58 36.11
N LYS A 1246 -104.13 -37.24 36.02
CA LYS A 1246 -104.12 -36.30 37.19
C LYS A 1246 -105.44 -35.57 37.47
N PHE A 1247 -105.50 -34.96 38.66
CA PHE A 1247 -106.44 -33.90 39.07
C PHE A 1247 -105.67 -32.77 39.78
N THR A 1248 -106.05 -31.50 39.55
CA THR A 1248 -105.37 -30.29 40.07
C THR A 1248 -106.16 -29.57 41.18
N VAL A 1249 -105.45 -29.05 42.20
CA VAL A 1249 -105.95 -28.09 43.22
C VAL A 1249 -104.85 -27.06 43.55
N ILE A 1250 -105.24 -25.85 43.99
CA ILE A 1250 -104.44 -24.59 44.02
C ILE A 1250 -104.30 -24.06 45.47
N GLN A 1251 -103.19 -23.38 45.86
CA GLN A 1251 -103.13 -22.07 46.61
C GLN A 1251 -101.88 -21.74 47.48
N TRP A 1252 -101.39 -20.47 47.37
CA TRP A 1252 -100.85 -19.51 48.40
C TRP A 1252 -99.39 -19.67 48.97
N ILE A 1253 -98.52 -18.67 49.31
CA ILE A 1253 -98.49 -17.20 49.67
C ILE A 1253 -98.06 -16.98 51.17
N THR A 1254 -97.08 -16.16 51.63
CA THR A 1254 -96.13 -15.15 51.06
C THR A 1254 -94.92 -14.78 52.00
N TRP A 1255 -93.82 -14.23 51.42
CA TRP A 1255 -92.90 -13.09 51.82
C TRP A 1255 -92.65 -12.63 53.28
N PHE A 1256 -91.44 -12.05 53.57
CA PHE A 1256 -91.25 -10.61 53.93
C PHE A 1256 -89.79 -10.09 54.19
N PHE A 1257 -89.58 -8.78 53.94
CA PHE A 1257 -88.53 -7.80 54.37
C PHE A 1257 -87.03 -7.97 53.93
N VAL A 1258 -86.31 -6.95 53.41
CA VAL A 1258 -86.71 -5.67 52.77
C VAL A 1258 -85.51 -4.95 52.10
N ASP A 1259 -85.77 -4.12 51.08
CA ASP A 1259 -84.83 -3.17 50.49
C ASP A 1259 -84.63 -1.91 51.34
N PHE A 1260 -83.38 -1.44 51.52
CA PHE A 1260 -83.11 -0.01 51.66
C PHE A 1260 -81.73 0.42 51.15
N LEU A 1261 -81.75 0.98 49.94
CA LEU A 1261 -80.97 2.13 49.46
C LEU A 1261 -79.55 2.42 50.03
N PHE A 1262 -78.58 2.38 49.10
CA PHE A 1262 -77.29 3.11 49.08
C PHE A 1262 -76.17 2.83 50.10
N SER A 1263 -74.97 3.09 49.55
CA SER A 1263 -73.74 3.49 50.23
C SER A 1263 -72.75 2.41 50.68
N TRP A 1264 -71.49 2.82 50.54
CA TRP A 1264 -70.26 2.30 51.13
C TRP A 1264 -69.54 1.12 50.48
N ILE A 1265 -68.38 1.47 49.91
CA ILE A 1265 -67.29 0.60 49.50
C ILE A 1265 -66.68 -0.09 50.73
N GLY A 1266 -66.45 -1.39 50.59
CA GLY A 1266 -65.61 -2.17 51.50
C GLY A 1266 -66.27 -3.50 51.88
N LYS A 1267 -65.55 -4.60 51.99
CA LYS A 1267 -64.10 -4.85 51.85
C LYS A 1267 -63.97 -6.30 51.32
N LEU A 1268 -63.03 -6.55 50.40
CA LEU A 1268 -61.82 -7.29 50.74
C LEU A 1268 -62.06 -8.42 51.75
N PHE A 1269 -62.27 -9.63 51.22
CA PHE A 1269 -61.19 -10.60 51.20
C PHE A 1269 -60.83 -10.95 49.76
#